data_AF-A0A9P4N945-F1
#
_entry.id   AF-A0A9P4N945-F1
#
_cell.length_a   1.000
_cell.length_b   1.000
_cell.length_c   1.000
_cell.angle_alpha   90.00
_cell.angle_beta   90.00
_cell.angle_gamma   90.00
#
_symmetry.space_group_name_H-M   'P 1'
#
loop_
_entity.id
_entity.type
_entity.pdbx_description
1 polymer ?
#
loop_
_entity_poly.entity_id
_entity_poly.type
_entity_poly.pdbx_seq_one_letter_code
_entity_poly.pdbx_strand_id
1 'polypeptide(L)'
;MSFVVDQVRRIDSQLDRLQLSTTRPGESFSITAEEAHDRTKATRITQLQALIKNLSTTSSSKSSLVSARRITSILDQAHISTSCPTCSQLFAHEHLGESPGADTSYEHELEWLLLSKATAQAYGQILNTILEQTIPLEDDIWYWDDVLGTYRYAGLYSIQTSPIRFWKWSKDIYHDVRSRGGALANGWQQFYGLVKDAVQERSIVDIQRRVVSPLALVRNEGRRKRAALKRIRLINANALGILLGEGISNESIHEEGLQTPGQFGAQDRKHRWKSTIAKSIALMDAVIQNVTDAELSVDKFDNAVAATTQDDHYYELHEPSGERTAMSLRPADVAERLQNLLAHALPNYTSNFHTVAKENGRPSPIIRYWLPASILLVSSTTILRIVVNRKENILNWIRDFGSTVIGFWHNWVLEPTKKIIGTIRHDEGSEVSILSKRSLEGDRASLERMVVDFAVANPDGPALNTTQINEIRTKVREGDLTPVLKAYEKDMQSPVWGAIRGNLISALLIQIQKTKVDVEVAMSGIDSILKSQELLFGFIGLTPGVLVTIGVYRWLSGIFGNRKSVQQWAKQGQLLLILRNIDRILVAASPTEFGEISYKDHGLLLCEVHLLRQAASGILPRRIFHDFLEEIDELVDVRFGLERQKNVVNRIRWAYSKWFT
;
A
#
# COMPACT_ATOMS: atom_id res chain seq x y z
N MET A 1 8.74 7.22 0.22
CA MET A 1 9.80 8.25 0.09
C MET A 1 10.66 7.81 -1.08
N SER A 2 10.86 8.68 -2.08
CA SER A 2 11.55 8.34 -3.33
C SER A 2 13.07 8.52 -3.16
N PHE A 3 13.86 7.63 -3.76
CA PHE A 3 15.33 7.75 -3.86
C PHE A 3 15.77 9.13 -4.38
N VAL A 4 15.04 9.65 -5.37
CA VAL A 4 15.33 10.95 -5.98
C VAL A 4 15.29 12.09 -4.96
N VAL A 5 14.37 12.02 -3.99
CA VAL A 5 14.24 13.03 -2.93
C VAL A 5 15.47 13.04 -2.03
N ASP A 6 16.02 11.87 -1.71
CA ASP A 6 17.18 11.79 -0.82
C ASP A 6 18.44 12.28 -1.53
N GLN A 7 18.56 12.06 -2.85
CA GLN A 7 19.61 12.67 -3.67
C GLN A 7 19.52 14.20 -3.69
N VAL A 8 18.33 14.76 -3.93
CA VAL A 8 18.14 16.22 -3.91
C VAL A 8 18.46 16.79 -2.52
N ARG A 9 18.06 16.12 -1.43
CA ARG A 9 18.40 16.52 -0.06
C ARG A 9 19.91 16.48 0.20
N ARG A 10 20.60 15.46 -0.31
CA ARG A 10 22.06 15.33 -0.18
C ARG A 10 22.75 16.50 -0.87
N ILE A 11 22.35 16.81 -2.11
CA ILE A 11 22.87 17.96 -2.87
C ILE A 11 22.55 19.28 -2.15
N ASP A 12 21.31 19.50 -1.71
CA ASP A 12 20.89 20.70 -0.96
C ASP A 12 21.74 20.87 0.32
N SER A 13 22.01 19.78 1.05
CA SER A 13 22.86 19.82 2.25
C SER A 13 24.33 20.14 1.95
N GLN A 14 24.84 19.70 0.80
CA GLN A 14 26.20 20.04 0.36
C GLN A 14 26.28 21.52 -0.04
N LEU A 15 25.28 22.02 -0.77
CA LEU A 15 25.18 23.44 -1.13
C LEU A 15 25.08 24.34 0.10
N ASP A 16 24.31 23.96 1.12
CA ASP A 16 24.23 24.69 2.39
C ASP A 16 25.60 24.69 3.14
N ARG A 17 26.36 23.59 3.07
CA ARG A 17 27.73 23.54 3.63
C ARG A 17 28.70 24.47 2.89
N LEU A 18 28.54 24.65 1.57
CA LEU A 18 29.35 25.60 0.81
C LEU A 18 29.13 27.04 1.32
N GLN A 19 27.88 27.44 1.60
CA GLN A 19 27.58 28.74 2.21
C GLN A 19 28.22 28.94 3.59
N LEU A 20 28.26 27.88 4.39
CA LEU A 20 28.85 27.93 5.73
C LEU A 20 30.39 27.93 5.67
N SER A 21 30.98 27.29 4.66
CA SER A 21 32.44 27.26 4.48
C SER A 21 33.01 28.60 4.02
N THR A 22 32.23 29.39 3.29
CA THR A 22 32.58 30.74 2.81
C THR A 22 32.41 31.84 3.89
N THR A 23 31.94 31.49 5.09
CA THR A 23 31.69 32.43 6.21
C THR A 23 32.69 32.30 7.37
N ARG A 24 33.95 31.90 7.10
CA ARG A 24 35.02 31.86 8.14
C ARG A 24 35.35 33.27 8.67
N PRO A 25 35.61 33.44 9.99
CA PRO A 25 35.94 34.73 10.58
C PRO A 25 37.37 35.14 10.22
N GLY A 26 37.51 36.22 9.45
CA GLY A 26 38.80 36.78 9.02
C GLY A 26 38.97 36.92 7.50
N GLU A 27 38.18 36.19 6.69
CA GLU A 27 38.21 36.24 5.21
C GLU A 27 36.78 36.36 4.63
N SER A 28 35.88 37.04 5.35
CA SER A 28 34.45 36.99 5.07
C SER A 28 34.04 37.92 3.92
N PHE A 29 33.30 37.36 2.95
CA PHE A 29 32.28 38.07 2.16
C PHE A 29 31.15 38.56 3.09
N SER A 30 31.49 39.48 3.99
CA SER A 30 30.52 40.25 4.75
C SER A 30 29.89 41.27 3.81
N ILE A 31 28.56 41.48 3.95
CA ILE A 31 27.89 42.65 3.36
C ILE A 31 28.77 43.85 3.69
N THR A 32 29.34 44.51 2.68
CA THR A 32 30.18 45.66 2.94
C THR A 32 29.34 46.73 3.64
N ALA A 33 29.93 47.55 4.51
CA ALA A 33 29.16 48.59 5.20
C ALA A 33 28.40 49.52 4.22
N GLU A 34 28.93 49.64 2.98
CA GLU A 34 28.31 50.31 1.84
C GLU A 34 27.12 49.54 1.23
N GLU A 35 27.23 48.22 1.00
CA GLU A 35 26.11 47.39 0.54
C GLU A 35 24.98 47.28 1.57
N ALA A 36 25.30 47.34 2.86
CA ALA A 36 24.32 47.35 3.94
C ALA A 36 23.54 48.67 4.05
N HIS A 37 24.11 49.79 3.58
CA HIS A 37 23.47 51.10 3.59
C HIS A 37 22.58 51.36 2.37
N ASP A 38 22.77 50.62 1.28
CA ASP A 38 21.91 50.71 0.09
C ASP A 38 20.60 49.92 0.30
N ARG A 39 19.50 50.67 0.50
CA ARG A 39 18.17 50.10 0.70
C ARG A 39 17.73 49.20 -0.46
N THR A 40 18.14 49.49 -1.68
CA THR A 40 17.72 48.73 -2.87
C THR A 40 18.40 47.36 -2.91
N LYS A 41 19.71 47.31 -2.66
CA LYS A 41 20.49 46.07 -2.54
C LYS A 41 20.03 45.22 -1.36
N ALA A 42 19.78 45.83 -0.20
CA ALA A 42 19.23 45.11 0.96
C ALA A 42 17.85 44.47 0.66
N THR A 43 16.97 45.15 -0.07
CA THR A 43 15.69 44.55 -0.51
C THR A 43 15.88 43.41 -1.52
N ARG A 44 16.85 43.53 -2.42
CA ARG A 44 17.17 42.48 -3.41
C ARG A 44 17.77 41.24 -2.73
N ILE A 45 18.70 41.43 -1.81
CA ILE A 45 19.31 40.36 -1.00
C ILE A 45 18.25 39.58 -0.23
N THR A 46 17.33 40.29 0.45
CA THR A 46 16.25 39.64 1.21
C THR A 46 15.26 38.91 0.31
N GLN A 47 14.96 39.46 -0.88
CA GLN A 47 14.16 38.79 -1.90
C GLN A 47 14.84 37.50 -2.39
N LEU A 48 16.13 37.54 -2.76
CA LEU A 48 16.88 36.37 -3.20
C LEU A 48 16.95 35.29 -2.11
N GLN A 49 17.23 35.67 -0.87
CA GLN A 49 17.21 34.74 0.27
C GLN A 49 15.83 34.08 0.47
N ALA A 50 14.74 34.82 0.29
CA ALA A 50 13.39 34.27 0.35
C ALA A 50 13.12 33.28 -0.80
N LEU A 51 13.57 33.60 -2.02
CA LEU A 51 13.45 32.70 -3.19
C LEU A 51 14.28 31.42 -3.02
N ILE A 52 15.51 31.53 -2.51
CA ILE A 52 16.38 30.39 -2.16
C ILE A 52 15.70 29.49 -1.12
N LYS A 53 15.12 30.08 -0.08
CA LYS A 53 14.37 29.33 0.94
C LYS A 53 13.18 28.60 0.32
N ASN A 54 12.45 29.23 -0.60
CA ASN A 54 11.33 28.61 -1.30
C ASN A 54 11.72 27.40 -2.17
N LEU A 55 12.97 27.35 -2.68
CA LEU A 55 13.51 26.22 -3.44
C LEU A 55 14.13 25.12 -2.55
N SER A 56 14.41 25.42 -1.29
CA SER A 56 15.06 24.48 -0.37
C SER A 56 14.11 23.33 0.01
N THR A 57 14.66 22.12 0.15
CA THR A 57 13.88 20.88 0.36
C THR A 57 13.13 20.82 1.71
N THR A 58 13.45 21.74 2.63
CA THR A 58 12.87 21.85 3.98
C THR A 58 11.57 22.66 4.06
N SER A 59 11.18 23.33 2.97
CA SER A 59 10.06 24.27 2.97
C SER A 59 8.66 23.64 2.93
N SER A 60 8.53 22.34 2.60
CA SER A 60 7.24 21.64 2.57
C SER A 60 7.34 20.19 3.06
N SER A 61 6.49 19.83 4.02
CA SER A 61 6.41 18.47 4.58
C SER A 61 5.68 17.46 3.68
N LYS A 62 5.00 17.93 2.60
CA LYS A 62 4.16 17.09 1.72
C LYS A 62 4.75 16.83 0.33
N SER A 63 5.60 17.72 -0.18
CA SER A 63 6.26 17.57 -1.49
C SER A 63 7.67 18.13 -1.42
N SER A 64 8.66 17.25 -1.43
CA SER A 64 10.08 17.62 -1.35
C SER A 64 10.69 18.03 -2.69
N LEU A 65 10.02 17.73 -3.81
CA LEU A 65 10.39 18.18 -5.16
C LEU A 65 9.51 19.35 -5.59
N VAL A 66 10.14 20.40 -6.09
CA VAL A 66 9.45 21.58 -6.64
C VAL A 66 9.13 21.35 -8.12
N SER A 67 7.92 21.70 -8.57
CA SER A 67 7.53 21.49 -9.96
C SER A 67 8.32 22.38 -10.93
N ALA A 68 8.55 21.91 -12.15
CA ALA A 68 9.28 22.64 -13.20
C ALA A 68 8.75 24.07 -13.40
N ARG A 69 7.41 24.24 -13.46
CA ARG A 69 6.77 25.57 -13.59
C ARG A 69 7.07 26.51 -12.42
N ARG A 70 7.20 25.97 -11.22
CA ARG A 70 7.51 26.77 -10.03
C ARG A 70 8.97 27.18 -10.04
N ILE A 71 9.88 26.29 -10.46
CA ILE A 71 11.31 26.61 -10.65
C ILE A 71 11.46 27.74 -11.67
N THR A 72 10.84 27.63 -12.85
CA THR A 72 10.92 28.69 -13.87
C THR A 72 10.36 30.01 -13.36
N SER A 73 9.21 30.00 -12.66
CA SER A 73 8.63 31.22 -12.09
C SER A 73 9.53 31.89 -11.04
N ILE A 74 10.32 31.10 -10.29
CA ILE A 74 11.25 31.62 -9.28
C ILE A 74 12.48 32.23 -9.95
N LEU A 75 12.99 31.59 -11.01
CA LEU A 75 14.10 32.13 -11.81
C LEU A 75 13.70 33.43 -12.51
N ASP A 76 12.47 33.52 -13.03
CA ASP A 76 11.94 34.75 -13.64
C ASP A 76 11.80 35.88 -12.61
N GLN A 77 11.31 35.56 -11.40
CA GLN A 77 11.15 36.52 -10.30
C GLN A 77 12.47 37.00 -9.69
N ALA A 78 13.56 36.25 -9.87
CA ALA A 78 14.86 36.59 -9.33
C ALA A 78 15.54 37.73 -10.08
N HIS A 79 15.12 38.02 -11.33
CA HIS A 79 15.73 39.03 -12.21
C HIS A 79 17.26 38.97 -12.16
N ILE A 80 17.82 37.79 -12.43
CA ILE A 80 19.25 37.50 -12.35
C ILE A 80 20.01 38.50 -13.21
N SER A 81 21.04 39.13 -12.63
CA SER A 81 21.78 40.19 -13.30
C SER A 81 22.54 39.67 -14.53
N THR A 82 22.48 40.41 -15.63
CA THR A 82 23.29 40.14 -16.85
C THR A 82 24.74 40.63 -16.69
N SER A 83 25.02 41.41 -15.64
CA SER A 83 26.35 41.90 -15.29
C SER A 83 27.19 40.79 -14.66
N CYS A 84 28.38 40.56 -15.19
CA CYS A 84 29.32 39.59 -14.67
C CYS A 84 30.52 40.30 -14.01
N PRO A 85 30.49 40.54 -12.69
CA PRO A 85 31.60 41.20 -11.98
C PRO A 85 32.88 40.35 -12.00
N THR A 86 32.73 39.03 -12.06
CA THR A 86 33.84 38.06 -12.17
C THR A 86 34.52 38.12 -13.54
N CYS A 87 33.76 38.38 -14.61
CA CYS A 87 34.29 38.53 -15.97
C CYS A 87 35.16 39.78 -16.10
N SER A 88 34.78 40.89 -15.45
CA SER A 88 35.57 42.13 -15.47
C SER A 88 36.94 42.00 -14.77
N GLN A 89 37.08 41.08 -13.82
CA GLN A 89 38.36 40.81 -13.14
C GLN A 89 39.34 40.04 -14.03
N LEU A 90 38.83 39.17 -14.91
CA LEU A 90 39.64 38.40 -15.85
C LEU A 90 40.39 39.30 -16.83
N PHE A 91 39.74 40.37 -17.31
CA PHE A 91 40.33 41.36 -18.23
C PHE A 91 41.19 42.43 -17.52
N ALA A 92 41.02 42.64 -16.21
CA ALA A 92 41.84 43.57 -15.44
C ALA A 92 43.24 42.99 -15.09
N HIS A 93 43.37 41.66 -15.06
CA HIS A 93 44.62 40.97 -14.69
C HIS A 93 45.72 40.99 -15.77
N GLU A 94 45.46 41.46 -16.99
CA GLU A 94 46.48 41.57 -18.05
C GLU A 94 47.37 42.83 -17.93
N HIS A 95 46.98 43.82 -17.13
CA HIS A 95 47.75 45.05 -16.96
C HIS A 95 47.80 45.49 -15.48
N LEU A 96 48.99 45.36 -14.89
CA LEU A 96 49.47 45.88 -13.59
C LEU A 96 49.32 44.94 -12.38
N GLY A 97 50.48 44.52 -11.85
CA GLY A 97 50.64 43.71 -10.65
C GLY A 97 50.42 44.47 -9.34
N GLU A 98 49.26 45.09 -9.16
CA GLU A 98 48.80 45.60 -7.87
C GLU A 98 47.42 45.02 -7.57
N SER A 99 47.30 44.35 -6.42
CA SER A 99 46.05 43.79 -5.92
C SER A 99 45.28 44.85 -5.14
N PRO A 100 44.10 45.26 -5.63
CA PRO A 100 42.97 45.50 -4.75
C PRO A 100 41.93 44.43 -5.07
N GLY A 101 41.71 43.52 -4.11
CA GLY A 101 40.58 42.58 -4.14
C GLY A 101 39.27 43.37 -4.17
N ALA A 102 38.72 43.59 -5.36
CA ALA A 102 37.34 44.02 -5.51
C ALA A 102 36.48 42.77 -5.27
N ASP A 103 35.98 42.62 -4.06
CA ASP A 103 35.17 41.48 -3.64
C ASP A 103 34.00 41.22 -4.61
N THR A 104 33.83 39.97 -5.06
CA THR A 104 32.61 39.53 -5.76
C THR A 104 31.40 39.89 -4.90
N SER A 105 30.51 40.76 -5.41
CA SER A 105 29.35 41.25 -4.64
C SER A 105 28.52 40.10 -4.08
N TYR A 106 28.08 40.22 -2.83
CA TYR A 106 27.29 39.21 -2.13
C TYR A 106 26.02 38.81 -2.89
N GLU A 107 25.44 39.75 -3.65
CA GLU A 107 24.30 39.50 -4.54
C GLU A 107 24.61 38.45 -5.62
N HIS A 108 25.79 38.52 -6.23
CA HIS A 108 26.21 37.59 -7.28
C HIS A 108 26.38 36.16 -6.76
N GLU A 109 26.87 36.00 -5.52
CA GLU A 109 26.95 34.69 -4.88
C GLU A 109 25.56 34.13 -4.52
N LEU A 110 24.61 34.99 -4.13
CA LEU A 110 23.21 34.58 -3.93
C LEU A 110 22.53 34.18 -5.24
N GLU A 111 22.82 34.84 -6.36
CA GLU A 111 22.31 34.46 -7.69
C GLU A 111 22.80 33.07 -8.11
N TRP A 112 24.10 32.80 -7.98
CA TRP A 112 24.66 31.48 -8.26
C TRP A 112 24.12 30.41 -7.31
N LEU A 113 23.87 30.75 -6.04
CA LEU A 113 23.28 29.82 -5.11
C LEU A 113 21.82 29.51 -5.45
N LEU A 114 21.03 30.52 -5.78
CA LEU A 114 19.66 30.32 -6.26
C LEU A 114 19.66 29.37 -7.47
N LEU A 115 20.55 29.61 -8.43
CA LEU A 115 20.72 28.78 -9.60
C LEU A 115 21.12 27.34 -9.22
N SER A 116 22.08 27.13 -8.32
CA SER A 116 22.46 25.79 -7.87
C SER A 116 21.31 25.02 -7.21
N LYS A 117 20.51 25.68 -6.36
CA LYS A 117 19.30 25.06 -5.77
C LYS A 117 18.24 24.77 -6.82
N ALA A 118 18.04 25.67 -7.78
CA ALA A 118 17.14 25.45 -8.91
C ALA A 118 17.60 24.25 -9.76
N THR A 119 18.90 24.13 -10.04
CA THR A 119 19.49 23.01 -10.77
C THR A 119 19.34 21.70 -10.01
N ALA A 120 19.57 21.68 -8.69
CA ALA A 120 19.36 20.48 -7.88
C ALA A 120 17.90 20.00 -7.91
N GLN A 121 16.94 20.93 -7.83
CA GLN A 121 15.51 20.63 -7.94
C GLN A 121 15.13 20.18 -9.36
N ALA A 122 15.69 20.82 -10.40
CA ALA A 122 15.48 20.44 -11.80
C ALA A 122 16.03 19.04 -12.10
N TYR A 123 17.24 18.74 -11.62
CA TYR A 123 17.86 17.42 -11.70
C TYR A 123 16.98 16.34 -11.06
N GLY A 124 16.49 16.60 -9.84
CA GLY A 124 15.51 15.73 -9.19
C GLY A 124 14.23 15.56 -10.01
N GLN A 125 13.70 16.63 -10.60
CA GLN A 125 12.49 16.57 -11.41
C GLN A 125 12.68 15.72 -12.68
N ILE A 126 13.83 15.84 -13.35
CA ILE A 126 14.16 15.06 -14.55
C ILE A 126 14.33 13.59 -14.19
N LEU A 127 15.13 13.27 -13.17
CA LEU A 127 15.29 11.90 -12.67
C LEU A 127 13.94 11.27 -12.31
N ASN A 128 13.10 12.00 -11.58
CA ASN A 128 11.78 11.50 -11.18
C ASN A 128 10.88 11.28 -12.40
N THR A 129 10.93 12.18 -13.39
CA THR A 129 10.13 12.06 -14.62
C THR A 129 10.54 10.84 -15.44
N ILE A 130 11.85 10.64 -15.67
CA ILE A 130 12.36 9.47 -16.41
C ILE A 130 12.05 8.17 -15.65
N LEU A 131 12.24 8.15 -14.33
CA LEU A 131 11.98 6.98 -13.48
C LEU A 131 10.49 6.59 -13.45
N GLU A 132 9.59 7.55 -13.17
CA GLU A 132 8.14 7.33 -13.12
C GLU A 132 7.56 6.89 -14.47
N GLN A 133 8.15 7.35 -15.58
CA GLN A 133 7.77 6.93 -16.92
C GLN A 133 8.30 5.55 -17.29
N THR A 134 9.50 5.20 -16.83
CA THR A 134 10.17 3.93 -17.18
C THR A 134 9.59 2.74 -16.43
N ILE A 135 9.18 2.91 -15.17
CA ILE A 135 8.64 1.84 -14.32
C ILE A 135 7.40 1.15 -14.96
N PRO A 136 6.35 1.88 -15.42
CA PRO A 136 5.18 1.26 -16.03
C PRO A 136 5.44 0.48 -17.33
N LEU A 137 6.57 0.74 -18.01
CA LEU A 137 6.92 0.00 -19.23
C LEU A 137 7.13 -1.49 -18.95
N GLU A 138 7.54 -1.85 -17.73
CA GLU A 138 7.71 -3.25 -17.35
C GLU A 138 6.39 -4.02 -17.45
N ASP A 139 5.29 -3.47 -16.94
CA ASP A 139 3.96 -4.08 -17.04
C ASP A 139 3.53 -4.31 -18.49
N ASP A 140 3.87 -3.38 -19.38
CA ASP A 140 3.57 -3.49 -20.82
C ASP A 140 4.46 -4.54 -21.49
N ILE A 141 5.74 -4.64 -21.11
CA ILE A 141 6.64 -5.70 -21.58
C ILE A 141 6.12 -7.07 -21.12
N TRP A 142 5.72 -7.21 -19.85
CA TRP A 142 5.12 -8.44 -19.31
C TRP A 142 3.84 -8.83 -20.04
N TYR A 143 2.97 -7.87 -20.35
CA TYR A 143 1.78 -8.11 -21.16
C TYR A 143 2.14 -8.73 -22.52
N TRP A 144 3.13 -8.19 -23.21
CA TRP A 144 3.58 -8.75 -24.49
C TRP A 144 4.26 -10.11 -24.31
N ASP A 145 4.94 -10.36 -23.21
CA ASP A 145 5.54 -11.66 -22.90
C ASP A 145 4.47 -12.74 -22.72
N ASP A 146 3.36 -12.42 -22.07
CA ASP A 146 2.20 -13.31 -21.95
C ASP A 146 1.55 -13.60 -23.31
N VAL A 147 1.35 -12.56 -24.12
CA VAL A 147 0.79 -12.67 -25.49
C VAL A 147 1.69 -13.50 -26.38
N LEU A 148 3.01 -13.36 -26.27
CA LEU A 148 3.98 -14.13 -27.06
C LEU A 148 4.23 -15.54 -26.52
N GLY A 149 4.06 -15.75 -25.22
CA GLY A 149 4.29 -17.01 -24.53
C GLY A 149 3.20 -18.04 -24.77
N THR A 150 1.93 -17.62 -24.88
CA THR A 150 0.79 -18.54 -24.99
C THR A 150 -0.11 -18.25 -26.19
N TYR A 151 -0.45 -19.29 -26.97
CA TYR A 151 -1.38 -19.17 -28.10
C TYR A 151 -2.78 -18.65 -27.71
N ARG A 152 -3.24 -18.94 -26.50
CA ARG A 152 -4.52 -18.44 -25.96
C ARG A 152 -4.54 -16.92 -25.84
N TYR A 153 -3.50 -16.32 -25.27
CA TYR A 153 -3.39 -14.86 -25.13
C TYR A 153 -3.18 -14.17 -26.49
N ALA A 154 -2.41 -14.78 -27.40
CA ALA A 154 -2.31 -14.31 -28.79
C ALA A 154 -3.67 -14.33 -29.52
N GLY A 155 -4.45 -15.39 -29.34
CA GLY A 155 -5.81 -15.50 -29.89
C GLY A 155 -6.75 -14.45 -29.31
N LEU A 156 -6.74 -14.26 -27.98
CA LEU A 156 -7.51 -13.21 -27.30
C LEU A 156 -7.14 -11.81 -27.81
N TYR A 157 -5.86 -11.48 -27.95
CA TYR A 157 -5.42 -10.20 -28.52
C TYR A 157 -5.89 -10.03 -29.97
N SER A 158 -5.83 -11.09 -30.78
CA SER A 158 -6.34 -11.06 -32.16
C SER A 158 -7.84 -10.75 -32.21
N ILE A 159 -8.63 -11.31 -31.29
CA ILE A 159 -10.07 -11.05 -31.17
C ILE A 159 -10.30 -9.61 -30.68
N GLN A 160 -9.56 -9.18 -29.66
CA GLN A 160 -9.66 -7.83 -29.09
C GLN A 160 -9.39 -6.74 -30.14
N THR A 161 -8.39 -6.94 -30.99
CA THR A 161 -8.00 -5.97 -32.03
C THR A 161 -8.72 -6.15 -33.37
N SER A 162 -9.58 -7.17 -33.50
CA SER A 162 -10.27 -7.48 -34.77
C SER A 162 -11.17 -6.34 -35.28
N PRO A 163 -11.93 -5.59 -34.45
CA PRO A 163 -12.79 -4.52 -34.97
C PRO A 163 -11.97 -3.38 -35.60
N ILE A 164 -10.84 -3.03 -34.99
CA ILE A 164 -9.95 -1.98 -35.48
C ILE A 164 -9.26 -2.42 -36.76
N ARG A 165 -8.82 -3.68 -36.83
CA ARG A 165 -8.19 -4.25 -38.03
C ARG A 165 -9.18 -4.34 -39.18
N PHE A 166 -10.41 -4.73 -38.90
CA PHE A 166 -11.50 -4.76 -39.89
C PHE A 166 -11.82 -3.35 -40.40
N TRP A 167 -11.90 -2.36 -39.51
CA TRP A 167 -12.11 -0.96 -39.88
C TRP A 167 -10.99 -0.38 -40.74
N LYS A 168 -9.73 -0.68 -40.42
CA LYS A 168 -8.59 -0.29 -41.26
C LYS A 168 -8.67 -0.94 -42.64
N TRP A 169 -8.91 -2.24 -42.68
CA TRP A 169 -9.08 -2.98 -43.93
C TRP A 169 -10.25 -2.45 -44.78
N SER A 170 -11.39 -2.13 -44.17
CA SER A 170 -12.53 -1.54 -44.89
C SER A 170 -12.24 -0.14 -45.40
N LYS A 171 -11.48 0.67 -44.64
CA LYS A 171 -11.02 2.00 -45.07
C LYS A 171 -10.03 1.90 -46.22
N ASP A 172 -9.09 0.95 -46.19
CA ASP A 172 -8.14 0.72 -47.28
C ASP A 172 -8.86 0.31 -48.56
N ILE A 173 -9.87 -0.56 -48.47
CA ILE A 173 -10.73 -0.92 -49.61
C ILE A 173 -11.51 0.29 -50.10
N TYR A 174 -12.08 1.09 -49.19
CA TYR A 174 -12.80 2.30 -49.57
C TYR A 174 -11.90 3.28 -50.33
N HIS A 175 -10.66 3.48 -49.88
CA HIS A 175 -9.69 4.33 -50.58
C HIS A 175 -9.28 3.76 -51.94
N ASP A 176 -9.07 2.44 -52.05
CA ASP A 176 -8.76 1.77 -53.33
C ASP A 176 -9.93 1.95 -54.32
N VAL A 177 -11.15 1.65 -53.89
CA VAL A 177 -12.37 1.84 -54.70
C VAL A 177 -12.56 3.30 -55.11
N ARG A 178 -12.28 4.26 -54.21
CA ARG A 178 -12.32 5.70 -54.51
C ARG A 178 -11.27 6.08 -55.56
N SER A 179 -10.06 5.54 -55.45
CA SER A 179 -8.97 5.81 -56.41
C SER A 179 -9.26 5.25 -57.80
N ARG A 180 -10.03 4.15 -57.88
CA ARG A 180 -10.53 3.56 -59.13
C ARG A 180 -11.76 4.28 -59.71
N GLY A 181 -12.14 5.44 -59.18
CA GLY A 181 -13.29 6.24 -59.65
C GLY A 181 -14.65 5.79 -59.09
N GLY A 182 -14.67 4.87 -58.12
CA GLY A 182 -15.88 4.45 -57.43
C GLY A 182 -16.38 5.52 -56.47
N ALA A 183 -17.45 6.22 -56.84
CA ALA A 183 -18.21 7.09 -55.94
C ALA A 183 -19.57 6.47 -55.64
N LEU A 184 -20.05 6.60 -54.39
CA LEU A 184 -21.42 6.23 -54.00
C LEU A 184 -22.49 6.93 -54.87
N ALA A 185 -22.14 8.07 -55.47
CA ALA A 185 -22.97 8.83 -56.39
C ALA A 185 -23.20 8.13 -57.75
N ASN A 186 -22.31 7.23 -58.17
CA ASN A 186 -22.38 6.57 -59.49
C ASN A 186 -23.24 5.29 -59.47
N GLY A 187 -23.88 4.98 -58.33
CA GLY A 187 -24.79 3.85 -58.15
C GLY A 187 -24.19 2.70 -57.35
N TRP A 188 -25.01 2.10 -56.48
CA TRP A 188 -24.60 1.02 -55.57
C TRP A 188 -24.06 -0.21 -56.31
N GLN A 189 -24.60 -0.56 -57.48
CA GLN A 189 -24.14 -1.71 -58.26
C GLN A 189 -22.68 -1.56 -58.74
N GLN A 190 -22.28 -0.37 -59.22
CA GLN A 190 -20.91 -0.13 -59.66
C GLN A 190 -19.94 -0.10 -58.48
N PHE A 191 -20.36 0.48 -57.36
CA PHE A 191 -19.58 0.47 -56.12
C PHE A 191 -19.36 -0.96 -55.60
N TYR A 192 -20.41 -1.78 -55.52
CA TYR A 192 -20.27 -3.17 -55.11
C TYR A 192 -19.44 -4.01 -56.09
N GLY A 193 -19.52 -3.74 -57.40
CA GLY A 193 -18.65 -4.34 -58.41
C GLY A 193 -17.18 -4.01 -58.15
N LEU A 194 -16.85 -2.73 -57.99
CA LEU A 194 -15.48 -2.27 -57.70
C LEU A 194 -14.96 -2.77 -56.34
N VAL A 195 -15.81 -2.83 -55.31
CA VAL A 195 -15.46 -3.45 -54.02
C VAL A 195 -15.17 -4.93 -54.19
N LYS A 196 -16.01 -5.65 -54.95
CA LYS A 196 -15.82 -7.07 -55.22
C LYS A 196 -14.53 -7.32 -55.99
N ASP A 197 -14.22 -6.51 -56.99
CA ASP A 197 -12.99 -6.61 -57.78
C ASP A 197 -11.75 -6.27 -56.93
N ALA A 198 -11.79 -5.19 -56.15
CA ALA A 198 -10.72 -4.81 -55.22
C ALA A 198 -10.50 -5.86 -54.12
N VAL A 199 -11.57 -6.47 -53.62
CA VAL A 199 -11.49 -7.58 -52.68
C VAL A 199 -10.94 -8.81 -53.39
N GLN A 200 -11.42 -9.20 -54.58
CA GLN A 200 -10.96 -10.40 -55.30
C GLN A 200 -9.46 -10.32 -55.66
N GLU A 201 -8.99 -9.20 -56.19
CA GLU A 201 -7.58 -8.97 -56.54
C GLU A 201 -6.65 -9.01 -55.31
N ARG A 202 -7.04 -8.36 -54.20
CA ARG A 202 -6.26 -8.45 -52.95
C ARG A 202 -6.40 -9.81 -52.27
N SER A 203 -7.57 -10.43 -52.36
CA SER A 203 -7.92 -11.63 -51.59
C SER A 203 -7.05 -12.82 -51.97
N ILE A 204 -6.70 -13.04 -53.23
CA ILE A 204 -5.99 -14.27 -53.63
C ILE A 204 -4.54 -14.26 -53.10
N VAL A 205 -3.88 -13.10 -53.10
CA VAL A 205 -2.49 -12.94 -52.64
C VAL A 205 -2.40 -12.74 -51.12
N ASP A 206 -3.36 -12.02 -50.49
CA ASP A 206 -3.38 -11.80 -49.04
C ASP A 206 -4.05 -12.93 -48.26
N ILE A 207 -5.03 -13.67 -48.79
CA ILE A 207 -5.65 -14.83 -48.09
C ILE A 207 -4.64 -15.96 -47.94
N GLN A 208 -3.84 -16.27 -48.98
CA GLN A 208 -2.76 -17.27 -48.84
C GLN A 208 -1.72 -16.87 -47.78
N ARG A 209 -1.45 -15.57 -47.58
CA ARG A 209 -0.53 -15.06 -46.54
C ARG A 209 -1.18 -14.85 -45.17
N ARG A 210 -2.47 -14.49 -45.08
CA ARG A 210 -3.20 -14.18 -43.84
C ARG A 210 -3.92 -15.38 -43.24
N VAL A 211 -4.37 -16.36 -44.02
CA VAL A 211 -5.07 -17.55 -43.51
C VAL A 211 -4.11 -18.57 -42.91
N VAL A 212 -2.85 -18.60 -43.36
CA VAL A 212 -1.85 -19.53 -42.81
C VAL A 212 -1.27 -19.05 -41.48
N SER A 213 -1.35 -17.77 -41.09
CA SER A 213 -1.03 -17.39 -39.71
C SER A 213 -1.47 -15.97 -39.26
N PRO A 214 -2.78 -15.74 -38.99
CA PRO A 214 -3.23 -14.53 -38.28
C PRO A 214 -2.50 -14.36 -36.93
N LEU A 215 -2.16 -15.49 -36.32
CA LEU A 215 -1.38 -15.59 -35.09
C LEU A 215 0.09 -15.20 -35.30
N ALA A 216 0.76 -15.56 -36.41
CA ALA A 216 2.13 -15.10 -36.64
C ALA A 216 2.21 -13.60 -36.90
N LEU A 217 1.20 -13.00 -37.56
CA LEU A 217 1.13 -11.54 -37.71
C LEU A 217 1.02 -10.84 -36.34
N VAL A 218 0.14 -11.34 -35.47
CA VAL A 218 0.03 -10.86 -34.08
C VAL A 218 1.33 -11.05 -33.31
N ARG A 219 2.00 -12.21 -33.45
CA ARG A 219 3.27 -12.46 -32.75
C ARG A 219 4.40 -11.61 -33.28
N ASN A 220 4.46 -11.34 -34.59
CA ASN A 220 5.47 -10.45 -35.17
C ASN A 220 5.22 -9.00 -34.75
N GLU A 221 3.97 -8.55 -34.72
CA GLU A 221 3.58 -7.25 -34.18
C GLU A 221 3.98 -7.14 -32.69
N GLY A 222 3.61 -8.14 -31.88
CA GLY A 222 3.94 -8.19 -30.45
C GLY A 222 5.45 -8.22 -30.19
N ARG A 223 6.23 -8.94 -31.02
CA ARG A 223 7.70 -8.92 -30.95
C ARG A 223 8.27 -7.54 -31.24
N ARG A 224 7.78 -6.86 -32.28
CA ARG A 224 8.21 -5.49 -32.63
C ARG A 224 7.89 -4.50 -31.51
N LYS A 225 6.65 -4.53 -30.99
CA LYS A 225 6.20 -3.67 -29.90
C LYS A 225 6.98 -3.92 -28.60
N ARG A 226 7.16 -5.19 -28.22
CA ARG A 226 8.02 -5.59 -27.09
C ARG A 226 9.45 -5.08 -27.26
N ALA A 227 10.04 -5.24 -28.44
CA ALA A 227 11.40 -4.78 -28.72
C ALA A 227 11.53 -3.26 -28.60
N ALA A 228 10.54 -2.51 -29.11
CA ALA A 228 10.48 -1.06 -28.97
C ALA A 228 10.39 -0.62 -27.48
N LEU A 229 9.48 -1.22 -26.70
CA LEU A 229 9.37 -0.93 -25.26
C LEU A 229 10.64 -1.27 -24.49
N LYS A 230 11.26 -2.41 -24.78
CA LYS A 230 12.55 -2.79 -24.18
C LYS A 230 13.65 -1.80 -24.53
N ARG A 231 13.72 -1.36 -25.80
CA ARG A 231 14.70 -0.36 -26.23
C ARG A 231 14.54 0.94 -25.46
N ILE A 232 13.32 1.46 -25.36
CA ILE A 232 13.04 2.70 -24.61
C ILE A 232 13.38 2.54 -23.13
N ARG A 233 13.00 1.42 -22.51
CA ARG A 233 13.36 1.13 -21.12
C ARG A 233 14.89 1.14 -20.93
N LEU A 234 15.64 0.53 -21.85
CA LEU A 234 17.10 0.48 -21.77
C LEU A 234 17.75 1.84 -22.00
N ILE A 235 17.25 2.65 -22.94
CA ILE A 235 17.73 4.02 -23.17
C ILE A 235 17.46 4.90 -21.96
N ASN A 236 16.25 4.84 -21.39
CA ASN A 236 15.90 5.60 -20.20
C ASN A 236 16.68 5.15 -18.96
N ALA A 237 16.91 3.85 -18.80
CA ALA A 237 17.80 3.34 -17.76
C ALA A 237 19.21 3.89 -17.98
N ASN A 238 19.74 3.85 -19.20
CA ASN A 238 21.06 4.39 -19.48
C ASN A 238 21.17 5.89 -19.18
N ALA A 239 20.14 6.66 -19.57
CA ALA A 239 20.02 8.08 -19.22
C ALA A 239 20.02 8.32 -17.70
N LEU A 240 19.28 7.51 -16.92
CA LEU A 240 19.32 7.58 -15.44
C LEU A 240 20.71 7.25 -14.89
N GLY A 241 21.39 6.26 -15.49
CA GLY A 241 22.74 5.86 -15.14
C GLY A 241 23.77 6.96 -15.37
N ILE A 242 23.77 7.57 -16.56
CA ILE A 242 24.64 8.70 -16.91
C ILE A 242 24.35 9.90 -16.01
N LEU A 243 23.07 10.25 -15.82
CA LEU A 243 22.71 11.39 -14.96
C LEU A 243 23.16 11.20 -13.51
N LEU A 244 23.16 9.98 -12.97
CA LEU A 244 23.61 9.73 -11.60
C LEU A 244 25.13 9.52 -11.50
N GLY A 245 25.74 8.93 -12.55
CA GLY A 245 27.18 8.64 -12.63
C GLY A 245 28.04 9.85 -13.00
N GLU A 246 27.57 10.74 -13.87
CA GLU A 246 28.31 11.94 -14.30
C GLU A 246 27.68 13.25 -13.78
N GLY A 247 26.52 13.16 -13.11
CA GLY A 247 25.84 14.33 -12.58
C GLY A 247 26.39 14.83 -11.25
N ILE A 248 25.71 15.87 -10.72
CA ILE A 248 26.09 16.66 -9.53
C ILE A 248 26.40 15.79 -8.30
N SER A 249 25.75 14.63 -8.16
CA SER A 249 25.94 13.74 -7.03
C SER A 249 27.29 13.01 -7.01
N ASN A 250 27.88 12.67 -8.16
CA ASN A 250 29.09 11.84 -8.23
C ASN A 250 30.39 12.66 -8.25
N GLU A 251 30.42 13.79 -8.96
CA GLU A 251 31.59 14.70 -9.01
C GLU A 251 31.96 15.27 -7.63
N SER A 252 31.01 15.32 -6.70
CA SER A 252 31.29 15.83 -5.36
C SER A 252 32.20 14.90 -4.52
N ILE A 253 32.52 13.68 -4.98
CA ILE A 253 33.19 12.67 -4.15
C ILE A 253 34.27 11.84 -4.85
N HIS A 254 34.34 11.80 -6.19
CA HIS A 254 35.34 10.98 -6.91
C HIS A 254 36.53 11.70 -7.51
N GLU A 255 36.46 13.01 -7.71
CA GLU A 255 37.66 13.81 -7.57
C GLU A 255 37.88 14.04 -6.08
N GLU A 256 39.14 14.10 -5.65
CA GLU A 256 39.51 14.76 -4.41
C GLU A 256 38.58 15.96 -4.21
N GLY A 257 37.69 15.88 -3.23
CA GLY A 257 36.49 16.70 -3.25
C GLY A 257 36.81 18.19 -3.17
N LEU A 258 35.81 18.96 -2.78
CA LEU A 258 36.02 20.33 -2.27
C LEU A 258 37.01 20.42 -1.06
N GLN A 259 37.79 19.38 -0.73
CA GLN A 259 38.47 19.20 0.55
C GLN A 259 39.97 18.82 0.52
N THR A 260 40.62 18.35 -0.56
CA THR A 260 42.10 18.05 -0.50
C THR A 260 42.96 19.10 -1.23
N PRO A 261 43.94 19.75 -0.56
CA PRO A 261 44.64 20.89 -1.14
C PRO A 261 45.63 20.40 -2.19
N GLY A 262 45.22 20.48 -3.46
CA GLY A 262 46.18 20.51 -4.55
C GLY A 262 47.15 21.67 -4.34
N GLN A 263 48.40 21.52 -4.79
CA GLN A 263 49.49 22.49 -4.64
C GLN A 263 49.22 23.87 -5.29
N PHE A 264 48.04 24.09 -5.87
CA PHE A 264 47.60 25.35 -6.47
C PHE A 264 46.39 25.93 -5.72
N GLY A 265 46.59 27.12 -5.14
CA GLY A 265 45.60 28.17 -4.85
C GLY A 265 44.30 27.86 -4.09
N ALA A 266 44.10 28.47 -2.91
CA ALA A 266 42.81 28.48 -2.21
C ALA A 266 41.66 29.18 -2.98
N GLN A 267 41.98 30.01 -4.00
CA GLN A 267 41.02 30.72 -4.84
C GLN A 267 40.32 29.81 -5.88
N ASP A 268 41.00 28.81 -6.43
CA ASP A 268 40.44 27.91 -7.48
C ASP A 268 39.24 27.09 -6.99
N ARG A 269 39.22 26.76 -5.69
CA ARG A 269 38.13 26.01 -5.06
C ARG A 269 36.81 26.79 -5.00
N LYS A 270 36.86 28.13 -5.00
CA LYS A 270 35.67 28.98 -4.79
C LYS A 270 34.74 28.97 -6.01
N HIS A 271 35.26 28.72 -7.21
CA HIS A 271 34.51 28.80 -8.47
C HIS A 271 34.21 27.44 -9.12
N ARG A 272 34.87 26.36 -8.69
CA ARG A 272 34.69 25.00 -9.24
C ARG A 272 33.24 24.51 -9.23
N TRP A 273 32.51 24.78 -8.15
CA TRP A 273 31.09 24.38 -8.05
C TRP A 273 30.20 25.11 -9.07
N LYS A 274 30.54 26.34 -9.50
CA LYS A 274 29.80 27.07 -10.54
C LYS A 274 29.94 26.37 -11.90
N SER A 275 31.15 25.88 -12.20
CA SER A 275 31.44 25.07 -13.38
C SER A 275 30.71 23.71 -13.34
N THR A 276 30.72 23.03 -12.19
CA THR A 276 29.97 21.77 -11.98
C THR A 276 28.47 21.95 -12.21
N ILE A 277 27.88 23.05 -11.72
CA ILE A 277 26.45 23.33 -11.96
C ILE A 277 26.18 23.55 -13.44
N ALA A 278 27.02 24.32 -14.14
CA ALA A 278 26.84 24.56 -15.57
C ALA A 278 26.98 23.27 -16.41
N LYS A 279 27.99 22.44 -16.11
CA LYS A 279 28.17 21.11 -16.71
C LYS A 279 26.97 20.20 -16.47
N SER A 280 26.43 20.20 -15.25
CA SER A 280 25.26 19.38 -14.95
C SER A 280 24.01 19.79 -15.76
N ILE A 281 23.83 21.09 -16.04
CA ILE A 281 22.74 21.58 -16.88
C ILE A 281 22.95 21.12 -18.33
N ALA A 282 24.17 21.25 -18.83
CA ALA A 282 24.54 20.75 -20.15
C ALA A 282 24.35 19.23 -20.28
N LEU A 283 24.70 18.47 -19.24
CA LEU A 283 24.48 17.01 -19.20
C LEU A 283 22.98 16.68 -19.27
N MET A 284 22.18 17.34 -18.43
CA MET A 284 20.73 17.14 -18.40
C MET A 284 20.09 17.46 -19.75
N ASP A 285 20.55 18.52 -20.41
CA ASP A 285 20.10 18.91 -21.74
C ASP A 285 20.48 17.87 -22.81
N ALA A 286 21.76 17.52 -22.89
CA ALA A 286 22.28 16.53 -23.82
C ALA A 286 21.60 15.15 -23.66
N VAL A 287 21.38 14.71 -22.43
CA VAL A 287 20.67 13.45 -22.15
C VAL A 287 19.22 13.53 -22.64
N ILE A 288 18.47 14.59 -22.33
CA ILE A 288 17.06 14.71 -22.75
C ILE A 288 16.94 14.76 -24.27
N GLN A 289 17.86 15.47 -24.95
CA GLN A 289 17.89 15.54 -26.41
C GLN A 289 18.13 14.17 -27.04
N ASN A 290 19.15 13.44 -26.58
CA ASN A 290 19.51 12.12 -27.11
C ASN A 290 18.48 11.03 -26.76
N VAL A 291 17.80 11.10 -25.62
CA VAL A 291 16.73 10.16 -25.26
C VAL A 291 15.51 10.31 -26.18
N THR A 292 15.29 11.52 -26.72
CA THR A 292 14.18 11.80 -27.62
C THR A 292 14.43 11.26 -29.04
N ASP A 293 15.69 10.94 -29.39
CA ASP A 293 16.04 10.37 -30.69
C ASP A 293 15.60 8.90 -30.81
N ALA A 294 14.60 8.67 -31.67
CA ALA A 294 14.05 7.34 -31.93
C ALA A 294 15.01 6.41 -32.70
N GLU A 295 16.01 6.95 -33.40
CA GLU A 295 16.93 6.18 -34.25
C GLU A 295 18.17 5.69 -33.48
N LEU A 296 18.46 6.28 -32.32
CA LEU A 296 19.66 5.99 -31.54
C LEU A 296 19.65 4.61 -30.88
N SER A 297 20.65 3.77 -31.22
CA SER A 297 20.79 2.44 -30.62
C SER A 297 21.30 2.52 -29.18
N VAL A 298 20.84 1.60 -28.32
CA VAL A 298 21.21 1.54 -26.88
C VAL A 298 22.73 1.60 -26.68
N ASP A 299 23.50 0.83 -27.45
CA ASP A 299 24.96 0.71 -27.25
C ASP A 299 25.74 1.94 -27.75
N LYS A 300 25.10 2.83 -28.51
CA LYS A 300 25.70 4.09 -28.98
C LYS A 300 25.26 5.29 -28.14
N PHE A 301 24.36 5.09 -27.19
CA PHE A 301 23.79 6.17 -26.39
C PHE A 301 24.87 6.92 -25.61
N ASP A 302 25.77 6.20 -24.93
CA ASP A 302 26.85 6.79 -24.14
C ASP A 302 27.75 7.67 -25.01
N ASN A 303 28.16 7.14 -26.16
CA ASN A 303 29.01 7.86 -27.11
C ASN A 303 28.30 9.07 -27.74
N ALA A 304 26.98 8.99 -27.97
CA ALA A 304 26.21 10.10 -28.52
C ALA A 304 26.04 11.22 -27.50
N VAL A 305 25.80 10.88 -26.23
CA VAL A 305 25.77 11.85 -25.13
C VAL A 305 27.16 12.46 -24.93
N ALA A 306 28.22 11.65 -24.95
CA ALA A 306 29.60 12.12 -24.88
C ALA A 306 29.95 13.07 -26.04
N ALA A 307 29.57 12.76 -27.27
CA ALA A 307 29.78 13.65 -28.41
C ALA A 307 28.99 14.96 -28.27
N THR A 308 27.71 14.88 -27.89
CA THR A 308 26.85 16.05 -27.68
C THR A 308 27.37 16.96 -26.56
N THR A 309 27.96 16.37 -25.52
CA THR A 309 28.55 17.11 -24.40
C THR A 309 29.92 17.66 -24.74
N GLN A 310 30.77 16.94 -25.49
CA GLN A 310 32.08 17.43 -25.94
C GLN A 310 31.97 18.65 -26.87
N ASP A 311 30.93 18.71 -27.70
CA ASP A 311 30.65 19.86 -28.57
C ASP A 311 30.04 21.07 -27.80
N ASP A 312 29.80 20.94 -26.49
CA ASP A 312 29.16 21.96 -25.66
C ASP A 312 30.18 22.85 -24.94
N HIS A 313 30.04 24.16 -25.14
CA HIS A 313 30.88 25.17 -24.49
C HIS A 313 30.95 25.02 -22.97
N TYR A 314 29.89 24.56 -22.30
CA TYR A 314 29.86 24.40 -20.84
C TYR A 314 30.64 23.16 -20.34
N TYR A 315 30.97 22.22 -21.21
CA TYR A 315 31.75 21.01 -20.92
C TYR A 315 33.25 21.21 -21.16
N GLU A 316 33.62 22.00 -22.19
CA GLU A 316 35.01 22.41 -22.46
C GLU A 316 35.67 23.14 -21.26
N LEU A 317 34.86 23.75 -20.38
CA LEU A 317 35.31 24.46 -19.18
C LEU A 317 35.95 23.57 -18.10
N HIS A 318 35.85 22.24 -18.23
CA HIS A 318 36.39 21.26 -17.26
C HIS A 318 37.72 20.64 -17.69
N GLU A 319 38.24 20.95 -18.87
CA GLU A 319 39.65 20.67 -19.15
C GLU A 319 40.54 21.59 -18.30
N PRO A 320 41.74 21.16 -17.86
CA PRO A 320 42.64 21.98 -17.03
C PRO A 320 43.08 23.32 -17.69
N SER A 321 42.83 23.51 -18.98
CA SER A 321 42.96 24.78 -19.71
C SER A 321 41.74 25.71 -19.62
N GLY A 322 40.56 25.20 -19.24
CA GLY A 322 39.26 25.89 -19.17
C GLY A 322 38.85 26.42 -17.78
N GLU A 323 39.64 26.18 -16.73
CA GLU A 323 39.34 26.69 -15.38
C GLU A 323 39.31 28.24 -15.33
N ARG A 324 40.02 28.91 -16.25
CA ARG A 324 39.99 30.38 -16.43
C ARG A 324 38.67 30.89 -17.03
N THR A 325 37.95 30.08 -17.79
CA THR A 325 36.68 30.45 -18.44
C THR A 325 35.45 30.15 -17.56
N ALA A 326 35.58 29.35 -16.49
CA ALA A 326 34.55 29.23 -15.46
C ALA A 326 34.24 30.58 -14.77
N MET A 327 35.22 31.48 -14.71
CA MET A 327 35.08 32.85 -14.21
C MET A 327 34.34 33.78 -15.20
N SER A 328 34.20 33.39 -16.48
CA SER A 328 33.46 34.16 -17.49
C SER A 328 31.96 33.80 -17.61
N LEU A 329 31.50 32.82 -16.83
CA LEU A 329 30.11 32.36 -16.88
C LEU A 329 29.14 33.42 -16.33
N ARG A 330 28.13 33.77 -17.14
CA ARG A 330 27.05 34.67 -16.72
C ARG A 330 25.91 33.85 -16.08
N PRO A 331 25.50 34.16 -14.84
CA PRO A 331 24.38 33.47 -14.19
C PRO A 331 23.09 33.51 -15.01
N ALA A 332 22.84 34.61 -15.73
CA ALA A 332 21.67 34.79 -16.58
C ALA A 332 21.62 33.77 -17.74
N ASP A 333 22.74 33.54 -18.43
CA ASP A 333 22.81 32.59 -19.56
C ASP A 333 22.56 31.15 -19.09
N VAL A 334 23.12 30.79 -17.92
CA VAL A 334 22.96 29.46 -17.33
C VAL A 334 21.51 29.27 -16.85
N ALA A 335 20.90 30.31 -16.28
CA ALA A 335 19.50 30.29 -15.88
C ALA A 335 18.55 30.19 -17.08
N GLU A 336 18.81 30.90 -18.17
CA GLU A 336 18.04 30.81 -19.41
C GLU A 336 18.09 29.41 -20.00
N ARG A 337 19.28 28.78 -20.02
CA ARG A 337 19.42 27.39 -20.46
C ARG A 337 18.61 26.42 -19.59
N LEU A 338 18.66 26.58 -18.27
CA LEU A 338 17.87 25.77 -17.33
C LEU A 338 16.36 25.98 -17.52
N GLN A 339 15.92 27.22 -17.76
CA GLN A 339 14.53 27.53 -18.08
C GLN A 339 14.10 26.88 -19.39
N ASN A 340 14.92 26.96 -20.44
CA ASN A 340 14.64 26.34 -21.74
C ASN A 340 14.52 24.82 -21.64
N LEU A 341 15.39 24.19 -20.85
CA LEU A 341 15.32 22.75 -20.57
C LEU A 341 13.99 22.39 -19.89
N LEU A 342 13.61 23.11 -18.84
CA LEU A 342 12.39 22.83 -18.07
C LEU A 342 11.10 23.17 -18.82
N ALA A 343 11.11 24.22 -19.65
CA ALA A 343 9.94 24.71 -20.37
C ALA A 343 9.68 23.99 -21.70
N HIS A 344 10.73 23.54 -22.40
CA HIS A 344 10.63 22.98 -23.74
C HIS A 344 11.12 21.53 -23.82
N ALA A 345 12.36 21.25 -23.41
CA ALA A 345 12.97 19.93 -23.59
C ALA A 345 12.25 18.83 -22.79
N LEU A 346 12.00 19.07 -21.50
CA LEU A 346 11.35 18.09 -20.63
C LEU A 346 9.88 17.78 -21.02
N PRO A 347 9.03 18.78 -21.35
CA PRO A 347 7.69 18.50 -21.88
C PRO A 347 7.69 17.78 -23.22
N ASN A 348 8.61 18.13 -24.14
CA ASN A 348 8.74 17.46 -25.44
C ASN A 348 9.11 15.98 -25.27
N TYR A 349 10.09 15.68 -24.42
CA TYR A 349 10.43 14.32 -24.02
C TYR A 349 9.20 13.59 -23.45
N THR A 350 8.46 14.21 -22.54
CA THR A 350 7.26 13.60 -21.93
C THR A 350 6.17 13.31 -22.96
N SER A 351 5.90 14.21 -23.90
CA SER A 351 4.92 13.96 -24.95
C SER A 351 5.34 12.84 -25.90
N ASN A 352 6.61 12.83 -26.31
CA ASN A 352 7.15 11.80 -27.21
C ASN A 352 7.21 10.44 -26.53
N PHE A 353 7.57 10.42 -25.24
CA PHE A 353 7.51 9.20 -24.45
C PHE A 353 6.08 8.65 -24.40
N HIS A 354 5.08 9.48 -24.09
CA HIS A 354 3.69 9.04 -24.01
C HIS A 354 3.12 8.56 -25.35
N THR A 355 3.49 9.17 -26.48
CA THR A 355 3.05 8.71 -27.80
C THR A 355 3.65 7.34 -28.11
N VAL A 356 4.96 7.18 -27.95
CA VAL A 356 5.65 5.92 -28.25
C VAL A 356 5.25 4.80 -27.28
N ALA A 357 5.07 5.11 -25.99
CA ALA A 357 4.59 4.17 -24.99
C ALA A 357 3.14 3.74 -25.26
N LYS A 358 2.25 4.64 -25.71
CA LYS A 358 0.87 4.31 -26.05
C LYS A 358 0.75 3.48 -27.33
N GLU A 359 1.61 3.72 -28.31
CA GLU A 359 1.62 2.98 -29.57
C GLU A 359 2.14 1.54 -29.41
N ASN A 360 3.17 1.36 -28.58
CA ASN A 360 3.82 0.07 -28.37
C ASN A 360 3.33 -0.66 -27.11
N GLY A 361 2.69 0.03 -26.18
CA GLY A 361 2.16 -0.51 -24.93
C GLY A 361 0.95 -1.42 -25.09
N ARG A 362 0.38 -1.86 -23.97
CA ARG A 362 -0.81 -2.70 -23.96
C ARG A 362 -2.03 -1.95 -24.54
N PRO A 363 -2.95 -2.65 -25.23
CA PRO A 363 -4.15 -2.02 -25.78
C PRO A 363 -5.02 -1.41 -24.67
N SER A 364 -5.71 -0.31 -25.00
CA SER A 364 -6.54 0.40 -24.02
C SER A 364 -7.63 -0.51 -23.43
N PRO A 365 -8.13 -0.20 -22.21
CA PRO A 365 -9.17 -1.00 -21.56
C PRO A 365 -10.42 -1.18 -22.42
N ILE A 366 -10.78 -0.18 -23.22
CA ILE A 366 -11.91 -0.25 -24.15
C ILE A 366 -11.70 -1.38 -25.17
N ILE A 367 -10.49 -1.51 -25.73
CA ILE A 367 -10.13 -2.57 -26.68
C ILE A 367 -10.07 -3.93 -25.97
N ARG A 368 -9.66 -3.98 -24.70
CA ARG A 368 -9.57 -5.23 -23.94
C ARG A 368 -10.95 -5.77 -23.51
N TYR A 369 -11.86 -4.86 -23.16
CA TYR A 369 -13.14 -5.20 -22.55
C TYR A 369 -14.37 -4.98 -23.44
N TRP A 370 -14.22 -4.58 -24.72
CA TRP A 370 -15.38 -4.38 -25.60
C TRP A 370 -16.22 -5.65 -25.76
N LEU A 371 -15.62 -6.84 -25.76
CA LEU A 371 -16.33 -8.11 -25.94
C LEU A 371 -17.12 -8.48 -24.69
N PRO A 372 -16.55 -8.52 -23.47
CA PRO A 372 -17.35 -8.64 -22.25
C PRO A 372 -18.39 -7.52 -22.11
N ALA A 373 -18.05 -6.28 -22.47
CA ALA A 373 -18.99 -5.16 -22.38
C ALA A 373 -20.14 -5.30 -23.38
N SER A 374 -19.91 -5.76 -24.60
CA SER A 374 -20.97 -6.00 -25.58
C SER A 374 -21.86 -7.17 -25.16
N ILE A 375 -21.28 -8.26 -24.64
CA ILE A 375 -22.04 -9.38 -24.05
C ILE A 375 -22.86 -8.88 -22.86
N LEU A 376 -22.27 -8.08 -21.97
CA LEU A 376 -22.97 -7.50 -20.82
C LEU A 376 -24.08 -6.58 -21.29
N LEU A 377 -23.86 -5.72 -22.29
CA LEU A 377 -24.90 -4.84 -22.82
C LEU A 377 -26.06 -5.63 -23.45
N VAL A 378 -25.76 -6.65 -24.25
CA VAL A 378 -26.79 -7.51 -24.86
C VAL A 378 -27.54 -8.30 -23.79
N SER A 379 -26.82 -8.91 -22.83
CA SER A 379 -27.42 -9.64 -21.71
C SER A 379 -28.05 -8.73 -20.64
N SER A 380 -27.73 -7.44 -20.61
CA SER A 380 -28.33 -6.48 -19.68
C SER A 380 -29.83 -6.42 -19.90
N THR A 381 -30.27 -6.46 -21.16
CA THR A 381 -31.70 -6.49 -21.50
C THR A 381 -32.41 -7.73 -20.94
N THR A 382 -31.76 -8.90 -20.95
CA THR A 382 -32.34 -10.15 -20.43
C THR A 382 -32.24 -10.22 -18.90
N ILE A 383 -31.13 -9.79 -18.31
CA ILE A 383 -30.93 -9.70 -16.86
C ILE A 383 -31.94 -8.72 -16.27
N LEU A 384 -32.10 -7.53 -16.85
CA LEU A 384 -33.10 -6.54 -16.43
C LEU A 384 -34.51 -7.12 -16.51
N ARG A 385 -34.84 -7.84 -17.60
CA ARG A 385 -36.14 -8.50 -17.76
C ARG A 385 -36.37 -9.58 -16.70
N ILE A 386 -35.36 -10.38 -16.35
CA ILE A 386 -35.45 -11.39 -15.29
C ILE A 386 -35.63 -10.74 -13.91
N VAL A 387 -34.87 -9.70 -13.61
CA VAL A 387 -34.94 -8.98 -12.33
C VAL A 387 -36.30 -8.29 -12.17
N VAL A 388 -36.79 -7.61 -13.21
CA VAL A 388 -38.11 -6.94 -13.19
C VAL A 388 -39.24 -7.97 -13.09
N ASN A 389 -39.18 -9.07 -13.85
CA ASN A 389 -40.20 -10.13 -13.81
C ASN A 389 -40.20 -10.93 -12.50
N ARG A 390 -39.08 -10.98 -11.77
CA ARG A 390 -38.95 -11.71 -10.49
C ARG A 390 -38.87 -10.78 -9.28
N LYS A 391 -39.24 -9.49 -9.41
CA LYS A 391 -39.17 -8.51 -8.31
C LYS A 391 -39.91 -8.98 -7.06
N GLU A 392 -41.08 -9.61 -7.23
CA GLU A 392 -41.92 -10.08 -6.13
C GLU A 392 -41.26 -11.28 -5.43
N ASN A 393 -40.68 -12.20 -6.19
CA ASN A 393 -39.93 -13.33 -5.64
C ASN A 393 -38.69 -12.87 -4.87
N ILE A 394 -37.97 -11.86 -5.36
CA ILE A 394 -36.81 -11.28 -4.65
C ILE A 394 -37.26 -10.61 -3.36
N LEU A 395 -38.36 -9.86 -3.40
CA LEU A 395 -38.90 -9.16 -2.24
C LEU A 395 -39.42 -10.14 -1.18
N ASN A 396 -40.06 -11.23 -1.61
CA ASN A 396 -40.45 -12.34 -0.74
C ASN A 396 -39.22 -13.02 -0.15
N TRP A 397 -38.18 -13.31 -0.95
CA TRP A 397 -36.96 -13.92 -0.44
C TRP A 397 -36.25 -13.06 0.61
N ILE A 398 -36.22 -11.74 0.42
CA ILE A 398 -35.68 -10.80 1.41
C ILE A 398 -36.53 -10.78 2.68
N ARG A 399 -37.87 -10.77 2.53
CA ARG A 399 -38.80 -10.80 3.67
C ARG A 399 -38.68 -12.11 4.46
N ASP A 400 -38.62 -13.23 3.77
CA ASP A 400 -38.50 -14.57 4.34
C ASP A 400 -37.13 -14.77 5.01
N PHE A 401 -36.07 -14.22 4.42
CA PHE A 401 -34.76 -14.18 5.05
C PHE A 401 -34.80 -13.33 6.33
N GLY A 402 -35.42 -12.15 6.29
CA GLY A 402 -35.57 -11.28 7.46
C GLY A 402 -36.37 -11.95 8.58
N SER A 403 -37.51 -12.57 8.26
CA SER A 403 -38.32 -13.29 9.23
C SER A 403 -37.59 -14.51 9.81
N THR A 404 -36.80 -15.22 8.99
CA THR A 404 -35.97 -16.35 9.45
C THR A 404 -34.87 -15.90 10.41
N VAL A 405 -34.20 -14.76 10.14
CA VAL A 405 -33.17 -14.21 11.05
C VAL A 405 -33.79 -13.78 12.38
N ILE A 406 -34.94 -13.10 12.35
CA ILE A 406 -35.67 -12.68 13.56
C ILE A 406 -36.12 -13.91 14.36
N GLY A 407 -36.71 -14.90 13.70
CA GLY A 407 -37.15 -16.15 14.33
C GLY A 407 -36.00 -16.95 14.93
N PHE A 408 -34.85 -17.02 14.24
CA PHE A 408 -33.64 -17.64 14.75
C PHE A 408 -33.16 -16.95 16.03
N TRP A 409 -33.04 -15.61 16.02
CA TRP A 409 -32.59 -14.86 17.20
C TRP A 409 -33.56 -14.97 18.38
N HIS A 410 -34.87 -14.93 18.11
CA HIS A 410 -35.88 -15.04 19.16
C HIS A 410 -35.88 -16.44 19.80
N ASN A 411 -36.01 -17.50 18.99
CA ASN A 411 -36.23 -18.87 19.49
C ASN A 411 -34.95 -19.54 20.00
N TRP A 412 -33.79 -19.22 19.41
CA TRP A 412 -32.53 -19.94 19.71
C TRP A 412 -31.52 -19.14 20.54
N VAL A 413 -31.72 -17.82 20.69
CA VAL A 413 -30.82 -16.97 21.50
C VAL A 413 -31.58 -16.30 22.64
N LEU A 414 -32.65 -15.56 22.36
CA LEU A 414 -33.38 -14.79 23.38
C LEU A 414 -34.22 -15.66 24.33
N GLU A 415 -35.02 -16.58 23.80
CA GLU A 415 -35.90 -17.42 24.63
C GLU A 415 -35.11 -18.35 25.57
N PRO A 416 -34.05 -19.05 25.11
CA PRO A 416 -33.24 -19.90 25.99
C PRO A 416 -32.46 -19.09 27.03
N THR A 417 -31.90 -17.92 26.66
CA THR A 417 -31.22 -17.04 27.64
C THR A 417 -32.18 -16.48 28.67
N LYS A 418 -33.42 -16.12 28.27
CA LYS A 418 -34.49 -15.71 29.19
C LYS A 418 -34.89 -16.83 30.16
N LYS A 419 -34.95 -18.08 29.69
CA LYS A 419 -35.20 -19.26 30.55
C LYS A 419 -34.05 -19.48 31.53
N ILE A 420 -32.80 -19.48 31.06
CA ILE A 420 -31.61 -19.64 31.91
C ILE A 420 -31.51 -18.53 32.97
N ILE A 421 -31.66 -17.25 32.58
CA ILE A 421 -31.62 -16.14 33.55
C ILE A 421 -32.80 -16.19 34.52
N GLY A 422 -33.97 -16.66 34.06
CA GLY A 422 -35.13 -16.89 34.91
C GLY A 422 -34.90 -17.98 35.94
N THR A 423 -34.25 -19.09 35.56
CA THR A 423 -33.92 -20.21 36.45
C THR A 423 -32.83 -19.84 37.45
N ILE A 424 -31.82 -19.04 37.05
CA ILE A 424 -30.73 -18.59 37.93
C ILE A 424 -31.15 -17.45 38.87
N ARG A 425 -32.04 -16.56 38.42
CA ARG A 425 -32.50 -15.38 39.19
C ARG A 425 -33.73 -15.68 40.06
N HIS A 426 -34.26 -16.91 40.06
CA HIS A 426 -35.29 -17.28 41.03
C HIS A 426 -34.67 -17.35 42.43
N ASP A 427 -34.90 -16.28 43.19
CA ASP A 427 -34.61 -16.17 44.62
C ASP A 427 -35.44 -17.20 45.40
N GLU A 428 -34.92 -17.67 46.53
CA GLU A 428 -35.40 -18.79 47.38
C GLU A 428 -36.81 -18.59 48.01
N GLY A 429 -37.53 -17.56 47.58
CA GLY A 429 -38.86 -17.14 48.04
C GLY A 429 -39.92 -17.12 46.94
N SER A 430 -39.95 -18.10 46.03
CA SER A 430 -41.03 -18.22 45.04
C SER A 430 -42.25 -18.94 45.63
N GLU A 431 -43.45 -18.46 45.26
CA GLU A 431 -44.77 -18.83 45.82
C GLU A 431 -44.99 -20.33 46.07
N VAL A 432 -44.51 -21.22 45.20
CA VAL A 432 -44.73 -22.67 45.32
C VAL A 432 -43.83 -23.30 46.39
N SER A 433 -42.59 -22.83 46.52
CA SER A 433 -41.71 -23.22 47.62
C SER A 433 -42.18 -22.61 48.95
N ILE A 434 -42.80 -21.43 48.91
CA ILE A 434 -43.37 -20.77 50.10
C ILE A 434 -44.63 -21.51 50.56
N LEU A 435 -45.50 -21.93 49.64
CA LEU A 435 -46.73 -22.66 49.99
C LEU A 435 -46.42 -24.03 50.59
N SER A 436 -45.47 -24.76 50.00
CA SER A 436 -44.99 -26.05 50.54
C SER A 436 -44.20 -25.88 51.84
N LYS A 437 -43.36 -24.85 52.00
CA LYS A 437 -42.69 -24.56 53.29
C LYS A 437 -43.69 -24.21 54.39
N ARG A 438 -44.70 -23.39 54.08
CA ARG A 438 -45.72 -22.98 55.06
C ARG A 438 -46.67 -24.13 55.42
N SER A 439 -47.02 -24.97 54.44
CA SER A 439 -47.80 -26.19 54.65
C SER A 439 -47.00 -27.20 55.48
N LEU A 440 -45.72 -27.40 55.16
CA LEU A 440 -44.80 -28.25 55.92
C LEU A 440 -44.58 -27.76 57.36
N GLU A 441 -44.44 -26.45 57.57
CA GLU A 441 -44.36 -25.86 58.92
C GLU A 441 -45.66 -26.09 59.71
N GLY A 442 -46.81 -25.96 59.06
CA GLY A 442 -48.11 -26.26 59.66
C GLY A 442 -48.26 -27.74 60.05
N ASP A 443 -47.88 -28.64 59.15
CA ASP A 443 -47.97 -30.08 59.38
C ASP A 443 -46.95 -30.57 60.41
N ARG A 444 -45.74 -29.97 60.46
CA ARG A 444 -44.75 -30.21 61.53
C ARG A 444 -45.24 -29.74 62.88
N ALA A 445 -45.83 -28.54 62.96
CA ALA A 445 -46.40 -28.03 64.20
C ALA A 445 -47.60 -28.86 64.67
N SER A 446 -48.39 -29.41 63.73
CA SER A 446 -49.48 -30.34 64.03
C SER A 446 -48.93 -31.65 64.60
N LEU A 447 -47.93 -32.25 63.95
CA LEU A 447 -47.26 -33.46 64.41
C LEU A 447 -46.65 -33.27 65.80
N GLU A 448 -45.98 -32.15 66.05
CA GLU A 448 -45.42 -31.78 67.35
C GLU A 448 -46.48 -31.78 68.45
N ARG A 449 -47.64 -31.17 68.20
CA ARG A 449 -48.76 -31.16 69.16
C ARG A 449 -49.29 -32.57 69.41
N MET A 450 -49.56 -33.33 68.37
CA MET A 450 -50.14 -34.68 68.52
C MET A 450 -49.21 -35.64 69.27
N VAL A 451 -47.90 -35.56 69.04
CA VAL A 451 -46.92 -36.43 69.72
C VAL A 451 -46.76 -36.02 71.19
N VAL A 452 -46.73 -34.72 71.47
CA VAL A 452 -46.70 -34.21 72.85
C VAL A 452 -47.97 -34.60 73.60
N ASP A 453 -49.14 -34.40 72.99
CA ASP A 453 -50.44 -34.75 73.58
C ASP A 453 -50.53 -36.27 73.85
N PHE A 454 -50.02 -37.10 72.92
CA PHE A 454 -49.96 -38.55 73.10
C PHE A 454 -49.03 -38.96 74.24
N ALA A 455 -47.85 -38.35 74.36
CA ALA A 455 -46.90 -38.63 75.42
C ALA A 455 -47.42 -38.20 76.80
N VAL A 456 -48.18 -37.09 76.87
CA VAL A 456 -48.81 -36.61 78.10
C VAL A 456 -50.00 -37.49 78.51
N ALA A 457 -50.81 -37.93 77.54
CA ALA A 457 -51.95 -38.82 77.80
C ALA A 457 -51.52 -40.23 78.22
N ASN A 458 -50.31 -40.66 77.84
CA ASN A 458 -49.79 -42.01 78.09
C ASN A 458 -48.37 -41.98 78.69
N PRO A 459 -48.24 -41.59 79.97
CA PRO A 459 -46.94 -41.54 80.62
C PRO A 459 -46.45 -42.95 80.97
N ASP A 460 -45.25 -43.32 80.50
CA ASP A 460 -44.50 -44.52 80.89
C ASP A 460 -43.90 -44.34 82.33
N GLY A 461 -44.68 -43.83 83.29
CA GLY A 461 -44.22 -43.46 84.65
C GLY A 461 -45.09 -42.38 85.35
N PRO A 462 -44.59 -41.71 86.42
CA PRO A 462 -45.31 -40.62 87.08
C PRO A 462 -45.58 -39.43 86.13
N ALA A 463 -46.57 -38.60 86.46
CA ALA A 463 -47.01 -37.48 85.61
C ALA A 463 -45.85 -36.55 85.21
N LEU A 464 -45.77 -36.23 83.91
CA LEU A 464 -44.66 -35.50 83.30
C LEU A 464 -44.63 -34.03 83.77
N ASN A 465 -43.44 -33.52 84.09
CA ASN A 465 -43.22 -32.11 84.42
C ASN A 465 -43.06 -31.24 83.14
N THR A 466 -43.31 -29.93 83.27
CA THR A 466 -43.26 -28.96 82.14
C THR A 466 -41.91 -28.91 81.41
N THR A 467 -40.80 -29.24 82.09
CA THR A 467 -39.47 -29.32 81.48
C THR A 467 -39.29 -30.54 80.59
N GLN A 468 -39.88 -31.68 80.94
CA GLN A 468 -39.83 -32.92 80.15
C GLN A 468 -40.70 -32.84 78.90
N ILE A 469 -41.82 -32.11 78.97
CA ILE A 469 -42.69 -31.84 77.82
C ILE A 469 -41.96 -31.01 76.75
N ASN A 470 -41.16 -30.02 77.16
CA ASN A 470 -40.34 -29.23 76.24
C ASN A 470 -39.18 -30.05 75.64
N GLU A 471 -38.61 -31.00 76.39
CA GLU A 471 -37.60 -31.91 75.85
C GLU A 471 -38.18 -32.85 74.78
N ILE A 472 -39.39 -33.39 75.02
CA ILE A 472 -40.12 -34.20 74.04
C ILE A 472 -40.41 -33.36 72.78
N ARG A 473 -40.83 -32.10 72.95
CA ARG A 473 -41.07 -31.17 71.83
C ARG A 473 -39.83 -31.00 70.95
N THR A 474 -38.65 -30.78 71.56
CA THR A 474 -37.39 -30.64 70.81
C THR A 474 -37.01 -31.94 70.11
N LYS A 475 -37.13 -33.09 70.78
CA LYS A 475 -36.87 -34.41 70.19
C LYS A 475 -37.80 -34.73 69.01
N VAL A 476 -39.08 -34.37 69.09
CA VAL A 476 -40.03 -34.53 67.98
C VAL A 476 -39.69 -33.63 66.80
N ARG A 477 -39.19 -32.42 67.05
CA ARG A 477 -38.70 -31.51 66.01
C ARG A 477 -37.45 -32.05 65.31
N GLU A 478 -36.64 -32.84 66.02
CA GLU A 478 -35.52 -33.61 65.47
C GLU A 478 -35.96 -34.93 64.80
N GLY A 479 -37.24 -35.28 64.87
CA GLY A 479 -37.84 -36.45 64.22
C GLY A 479 -37.91 -37.71 65.09
N ASP A 480 -37.60 -37.62 66.38
CA ASP A 480 -37.66 -38.73 67.31
C ASP A 480 -39.11 -38.98 67.77
N LEU A 481 -39.69 -40.08 67.27
CA LEU A 481 -41.05 -40.55 67.58
C LEU A 481 -41.06 -41.78 68.48
N THR A 482 -39.95 -42.10 69.15
CA THR A 482 -39.77 -43.29 69.98
C THR A 482 -40.93 -43.56 70.96
N PRO A 483 -41.50 -42.56 71.66
CA PRO A 483 -42.63 -42.78 72.58
C PRO A 483 -43.89 -43.31 71.89
N VAL A 484 -44.17 -42.82 70.67
CA VAL A 484 -45.34 -43.23 69.89
C VAL A 484 -45.10 -44.58 69.22
N LEU A 485 -43.89 -44.81 68.71
CA LEU A 485 -43.51 -46.07 68.06
C LEU A 485 -43.54 -47.25 69.03
N LYS A 486 -43.11 -47.05 70.28
CA LYS A 486 -43.14 -48.09 71.31
C LYS A 486 -44.58 -48.49 71.67
N ALA A 487 -45.48 -47.53 71.75
CA ALA A 487 -46.91 -47.78 71.98
C ALA A 487 -47.57 -48.45 70.77
N TYR A 488 -47.23 -48.01 69.55
CA TYR A 488 -47.67 -48.63 68.31
C TYR A 488 -47.22 -50.10 68.20
N GLU A 489 -45.93 -50.39 68.42
CA GLU A 489 -45.37 -51.73 68.31
C GLU A 489 -45.99 -52.70 69.33
N LYS A 490 -46.20 -52.23 70.57
CA LYS A 490 -46.86 -53.00 71.62
C LYS A 490 -48.32 -53.33 71.28
N ASP A 491 -49.09 -52.33 70.87
CA ASP A 491 -50.53 -52.51 70.64
C ASP A 491 -50.84 -53.19 69.30
N MET A 492 -49.91 -53.15 68.33
CA MET A 492 -50.01 -53.83 67.04
C MET A 492 -49.92 -55.35 67.18
N GLN A 493 -49.25 -55.88 68.22
CA GLN A 493 -49.16 -57.33 68.49
C GLN A 493 -50.54 -57.95 68.78
N SER A 494 -51.52 -57.16 69.22
CA SER A 494 -52.90 -57.60 69.43
C SER A 494 -53.91 -56.57 68.87
N PRO A 495 -54.15 -56.56 67.56
CA PRO A 495 -54.74 -55.41 66.86
C PRO A 495 -56.19 -55.09 67.27
N VAL A 496 -57.01 -56.11 67.54
CA VAL A 496 -58.43 -55.90 67.90
C VAL A 496 -58.58 -55.35 69.32
N TRP A 497 -57.78 -55.85 70.27
CA TRP A 497 -57.80 -55.39 71.64
C TRP A 497 -57.06 -54.06 71.83
N GLY A 498 -55.97 -53.85 71.09
CA GLY A 498 -55.18 -52.61 71.09
C GLY A 498 -55.93 -51.41 70.49
N ALA A 499 -56.87 -51.64 69.57
CA ALA A 499 -57.71 -50.56 69.02
C ALA A 499 -58.86 -50.15 69.96
N ILE A 500 -59.43 -51.11 70.70
CA ILE A 500 -60.61 -50.86 71.56
C ILE A 500 -60.21 -50.40 72.97
N ARG A 501 -59.10 -50.92 73.50
CA ARG A 501 -58.64 -50.66 74.87
C ARG A 501 -57.25 -49.99 74.94
N GLY A 502 -56.48 -50.02 73.85
CA GLY A 502 -55.13 -49.47 73.77
C GLY A 502 -55.06 -48.16 72.97
N ASN A 503 -53.83 -47.74 72.65
CA ASN A 503 -53.52 -46.47 72.02
C ASN A 503 -53.23 -46.59 70.52
N LEU A 504 -53.53 -47.76 69.94
CA LEU A 504 -53.18 -48.11 68.57
C LEU A 504 -53.74 -47.10 67.55
N ILE A 505 -54.98 -46.65 67.72
CA ILE A 505 -55.62 -45.70 66.81
C ILE A 505 -54.90 -44.35 66.82
N SER A 506 -54.61 -43.82 68.01
CA SER A 506 -53.92 -42.53 68.18
C SER A 506 -52.48 -42.59 67.66
N ALA A 507 -51.75 -43.67 67.93
CA ALA A 507 -50.40 -43.88 67.42
C ALA A 507 -50.36 -44.01 65.89
N LEU A 508 -51.37 -44.69 65.30
CA LEU A 508 -51.51 -44.84 63.86
C LEU A 508 -51.86 -43.50 63.17
N LEU A 509 -52.71 -42.67 63.78
CA LEU A 509 -53.00 -41.32 63.28
C LEU A 509 -51.77 -40.41 63.27
N ILE A 510 -50.94 -40.48 64.32
CA ILE A 510 -49.66 -39.76 64.38
C ILE A 510 -48.71 -40.23 63.26
N GLN A 511 -48.66 -41.54 63.00
CA GLN A 511 -47.80 -42.09 61.96
C GLN A 511 -48.26 -41.72 60.54
N ILE A 512 -49.57 -41.61 60.32
CA ILE A 512 -50.14 -41.06 59.07
C ILE A 512 -49.70 -39.60 58.88
N GLN A 513 -49.74 -38.79 59.95
CA GLN A 513 -49.33 -37.38 59.89
C GLN A 513 -47.82 -37.22 59.69
N LYS A 514 -47.01 -38.09 60.30
CA LYS A 514 -45.57 -38.17 60.01
C LYS A 514 -45.31 -38.53 58.55
N THR A 515 -46.04 -39.51 58.02
CA THR A 515 -45.93 -39.91 56.62
C THR A 515 -46.32 -38.75 55.69
N LYS A 516 -47.36 -37.97 56.04
CA LYS A 516 -47.74 -36.76 55.29
C LYS A 516 -46.61 -35.72 55.26
N VAL A 517 -46.00 -35.42 56.41
CA VAL A 517 -44.85 -34.51 56.53
C VAL A 517 -43.67 -35.02 55.70
N ASP A 518 -43.33 -36.32 55.79
CA ASP A 518 -42.18 -36.89 55.08
C ASP A 518 -42.41 -36.92 53.56
N VAL A 519 -43.64 -37.19 53.12
CA VAL A 519 -44.04 -37.08 51.70
C VAL A 519 -43.94 -35.64 51.22
N GLU A 520 -44.36 -34.65 52.02
CA GLU A 520 -44.28 -33.24 51.64
C GLU A 520 -42.82 -32.74 51.57
N VAL A 521 -41.95 -33.18 52.48
CA VAL A 521 -40.50 -32.91 52.41
C VAL A 521 -39.88 -33.56 51.16
N ALA A 522 -40.20 -34.83 50.88
CA ALA A 522 -39.71 -35.53 49.70
C ALA A 522 -40.20 -34.88 48.40
N MET A 523 -41.46 -34.44 48.38
CA MET A 523 -42.07 -33.73 47.24
C MET A 523 -41.41 -32.37 47.01
N SER A 524 -41.05 -31.65 48.07
CA SER A 524 -40.21 -30.44 47.99
C SER A 524 -38.80 -30.73 47.45
N GLY A 525 -38.20 -31.85 47.86
CA GLY A 525 -36.92 -32.33 47.31
C GLY A 525 -37.00 -32.64 45.80
N ILE A 526 -38.09 -33.24 45.33
CA ILE A 526 -38.32 -33.53 43.91
C ILE A 526 -38.41 -32.23 43.08
N ASP A 527 -39.09 -31.21 43.58
CA ASP A 527 -39.19 -29.90 42.91
C ASP A 527 -37.79 -29.28 42.71
N SER A 528 -36.93 -29.38 43.73
CA SER A 528 -35.54 -28.90 43.62
C SER A 528 -34.72 -29.66 42.56
N ILE A 529 -34.96 -30.96 42.39
CA ILE A 529 -34.28 -31.78 41.38
C ILE A 529 -34.80 -31.45 39.98
N LEU A 530 -36.11 -31.35 39.79
CA LEU A 530 -36.70 -30.94 38.51
C LEU A 530 -36.21 -29.55 38.10
N LYS A 531 -36.03 -28.64 39.07
CA LYS A 531 -35.46 -27.32 38.82
C LYS A 531 -34.01 -27.37 38.36
N SER A 532 -33.20 -28.25 38.95
CA SER A 532 -31.80 -28.45 38.53
C SER A 532 -31.68 -29.00 37.10
N GLN A 533 -32.66 -29.79 36.66
CA GLN A 533 -32.72 -30.34 35.29
C GLN A 533 -33.22 -29.32 34.27
N GLU A 534 -34.06 -28.36 34.68
CA GLU A 534 -34.51 -27.26 33.81
C GLU A 534 -33.33 -26.43 33.29
N LEU A 535 -32.31 -26.22 34.12
CA LEU A 535 -31.09 -25.51 33.75
C LEU A 535 -30.27 -26.27 32.70
N LEU A 536 -30.18 -27.61 32.82
CA LEU A 536 -29.55 -28.47 31.81
C LEU A 536 -30.31 -28.39 30.47
N PHE A 537 -31.65 -28.47 30.49
CA PHE A 537 -32.48 -28.32 29.29
C PHE A 537 -32.33 -26.92 28.65
N GLY A 538 -32.18 -25.87 29.47
CA GLY A 538 -31.87 -24.52 29.01
C GLY A 538 -30.55 -24.44 28.23
N PHE A 539 -29.48 -25.05 28.76
CA PHE A 539 -28.18 -25.09 28.08
C PHE A 539 -28.19 -25.94 26.80
N ILE A 540 -28.89 -27.08 26.80
CA ILE A 540 -29.05 -27.93 25.61
C ILE A 540 -29.80 -27.17 24.51
N GLY A 541 -30.84 -26.40 24.84
CA GLY A 541 -31.58 -25.57 23.90
C GLY A 541 -30.76 -24.40 23.31
N LEU A 542 -29.78 -23.88 24.06
CA LEU A 542 -28.93 -22.76 23.63
C LEU A 542 -27.76 -23.21 22.74
N THR A 543 -27.34 -24.47 22.84
CA THR A 543 -26.14 -25.00 22.17
C THR A 543 -26.21 -24.90 20.63
N PRO A 544 -27.32 -25.26 19.95
CA PRO A 544 -27.41 -25.13 18.49
C PRO A 544 -27.34 -23.68 18.00
N GLY A 545 -27.92 -22.73 18.74
CA GLY A 545 -27.88 -21.30 18.41
C GLY A 545 -26.47 -20.73 18.46
N VAL A 546 -25.68 -21.11 19.47
CA VAL A 546 -24.28 -20.70 19.61
C VAL A 546 -23.41 -21.30 18.50
N LEU A 547 -23.56 -22.59 18.20
CA LEU A 547 -22.81 -23.26 17.12
C LEU A 547 -23.05 -22.62 15.75
N VAL A 548 -24.31 -22.35 15.40
CA VAL A 548 -24.67 -21.70 14.14
C VAL A 548 -24.10 -20.28 14.08
N THR A 549 -24.18 -19.51 15.18
CA THR A 549 -23.65 -18.14 15.23
C THR A 549 -22.13 -18.12 15.07
N ILE A 550 -21.40 -19.02 15.72
CA ILE A 550 -19.95 -19.18 15.56
C ILE A 550 -19.60 -19.62 14.14
N GLY A 551 -20.37 -20.56 13.56
CA GLY A 551 -20.19 -21.02 12.18
C GLY A 551 -20.35 -19.90 11.16
N VAL A 552 -21.42 -19.10 11.28
CA VAL A 552 -21.68 -17.93 10.42
C VAL A 552 -20.59 -16.87 10.60
N TYR A 553 -20.17 -16.60 11.84
CA TYR A 553 -19.08 -15.67 12.12
C TYR A 553 -17.75 -16.13 11.50
N ARG A 554 -17.39 -17.41 11.61
CA ARG A 554 -16.19 -18.00 10.98
C ARG A 554 -16.28 -17.99 9.46
N TRP A 555 -17.45 -18.25 8.90
CA TRP A 555 -17.67 -18.21 7.45
C TRP A 555 -17.54 -16.78 6.89
N LEU A 556 -18.20 -15.80 7.51
CA LEU A 556 -18.08 -14.39 7.14
C LEU A 556 -16.64 -13.89 7.31
N SER A 557 -16.03 -14.12 8.47
CA SER A 557 -14.64 -13.72 8.70
C SER A 557 -13.65 -14.43 7.77
N GLY A 558 -13.89 -15.67 7.37
CA GLY A 558 -13.10 -16.39 6.37
C GLY A 558 -13.20 -15.79 4.96
N ILE A 559 -14.40 -15.39 4.53
CA ILE A 559 -14.62 -14.75 3.22
C ILE A 559 -13.91 -13.40 3.12
N PHE A 560 -13.95 -12.59 4.18
CA PHE A 560 -13.28 -11.28 4.20
C PHE A 560 -11.80 -11.36 4.59
N GLY A 561 -11.40 -12.35 5.38
CA GLY A 561 -10.05 -12.55 5.91
C GLY A 561 -9.07 -13.20 4.94
N ASN A 562 -9.49 -14.21 4.17
CA ASN A 562 -8.61 -14.91 3.22
C ASN A 562 -8.08 -14.02 2.09
N ARG A 563 -8.75 -12.89 1.80
CA ARG A 563 -8.25 -11.94 0.81
C ARG A 563 -7.04 -11.17 1.31
N LYS A 564 -6.95 -10.89 2.62
CA LYS A 564 -5.83 -10.14 3.20
C LYS A 564 -4.56 -10.98 3.24
N SER A 565 -4.64 -12.26 3.61
CA SER A 565 -3.48 -13.16 3.62
C SER A 565 -2.93 -13.45 2.22
N VAL A 566 -3.81 -13.70 1.24
CA VAL A 566 -3.39 -13.91 -0.16
C VAL A 566 -2.74 -12.66 -0.75
N GLN A 567 -3.28 -11.47 -0.44
CA GLN A 567 -2.68 -10.21 -0.88
C GLN A 567 -1.33 -9.95 -0.20
N GLN A 568 -1.17 -10.30 1.08
CA GLN A 568 0.11 -10.18 1.77
C GLN A 568 1.16 -11.11 1.15
N TRP A 569 0.81 -12.38 0.92
CA TRP A 569 1.70 -13.35 0.26
C TRP A 569 2.09 -12.92 -1.16
N ALA A 570 1.14 -12.36 -1.92
CA ALA A 570 1.42 -11.81 -3.24
C ALA A 570 2.41 -10.63 -3.18
N LYS A 571 2.28 -9.73 -2.19
CA LYS A 571 3.19 -8.60 -2.01
C LYS A 571 4.57 -9.04 -1.50
N GLN A 572 4.65 -10.07 -0.66
CA GLN A 572 5.92 -10.67 -0.22
C GLN A 572 6.64 -11.36 -1.39
N GLY A 573 5.92 -12.14 -2.20
CA GLY A 573 6.45 -12.73 -3.42
C GLY A 573 6.95 -11.68 -4.42
N GLN A 574 6.28 -10.53 -4.52
CA GLN A 574 6.72 -9.42 -5.35
C GLN A 574 8.10 -8.86 -4.92
N LEU A 575 8.35 -8.71 -3.61
CA LEU A 575 9.66 -8.29 -3.10
C LEU A 575 10.78 -9.26 -3.49
N LEU A 576 10.54 -10.57 -3.37
CA LEU A 576 11.52 -11.58 -3.78
C LEU A 576 11.79 -11.56 -5.29
N LEU A 577 10.75 -11.32 -6.10
CA LEU A 577 10.91 -11.19 -7.55
C LEU A 577 11.75 -9.97 -7.92
N ILE A 578 11.54 -8.83 -7.28
CA ILE A 578 12.33 -7.61 -7.49
C ILE A 578 13.78 -7.85 -7.05
N LEU A 579 14.00 -8.45 -5.87
CA LEU A 579 15.35 -8.76 -5.37
C LEU A 579 16.09 -9.74 -6.30
N ARG A 580 15.38 -10.71 -6.87
CA ARG A 580 15.93 -11.62 -7.89
C ARG A 580 16.26 -10.89 -9.18
N ASN A 581 15.45 -9.93 -9.61
CA ASN A 581 15.75 -9.11 -10.79
C ASN A 581 17.02 -8.27 -10.57
N ILE A 582 17.16 -7.67 -9.37
CA ILE A 582 18.37 -6.96 -8.95
C ILE A 582 19.60 -7.87 -9.01
N ASP A 583 19.54 -9.05 -8.39
CA ASP A 583 20.62 -10.04 -8.42
C ASP A 583 20.99 -10.43 -9.87
N ARG A 584 19.98 -10.64 -10.72
CA ARG A 584 20.20 -10.95 -12.14
C ARG A 584 20.88 -9.80 -12.90
N ILE A 585 20.53 -8.55 -12.62
CA ILE A 585 21.17 -7.38 -13.23
C ILE A 585 22.64 -7.32 -12.80
N LEU A 586 22.92 -7.44 -11.50
CA LEU A 586 24.30 -7.39 -10.99
C LEU A 586 25.16 -8.56 -11.49
N VAL A 587 24.59 -9.76 -11.59
CA VAL A 587 25.33 -10.93 -12.11
C VAL A 587 25.61 -10.80 -13.60
N ALA A 588 24.69 -10.20 -14.37
CA ALA A 588 24.85 -9.99 -15.81
C ALA A 588 25.69 -8.75 -16.15
N ALA A 589 25.86 -7.81 -15.22
CA ALA A 589 26.58 -6.57 -15.44
C ALA A 589 28.07 -6.82 -15.73
N SER A 590 28.58 -6.15 -16.77
CA SER A 590 30.01 -6.12 -17.06
C SER A 590 30.69 -5.00 -16.28
N PRO A 591 31.78 -5.28 -15.52
CA PRO A 591 32.54 -4.25 -14.86
C PRO A 591 33.23 -3.33 -15.89
N THR A 592 33.26 -2.03 -15.62
CA THR A 592 34.07 -1.05 -16.35
C THR A 592 35.55 -1.18 -15.95
N GLU A 593 36.43 -0.42 -16.60
CA GLU A 593 37.89 -0.44 -16.32
C GLU A 593 38.23 -0.15 -14.84
N PHE A 594 37.37 0.60 -14.15
CA PHE A 594 37.49 0.93 -12.72
C PHE A 594 36.80 -0.07 -11.79
N GLY A 595 36.20 -1.15 -12.32
CA GLY A 595 35.45 -2.13 -11.53
C GLY A 595 34.02 -1.69 -11.17
N GLU A 596 33.53 -0.62 -11.79
CA GLU A 596 32.19 -0.08 -11.60
C GLU A 596 31.16 -0.71 -12.56
N ILE A 597 29.87 -0.48 -12.32
CA ILE A 597 28.81 -0.98 -13.19
C ILE A 597 28.63 -0.01 -14.38
N SER A 598 28.44 -0.54 -15.59
CA SER A 598 28.05 0.26 -16.76
C SER A 598 26.80 1.12 -16.47
N TYR A 599 26.74 2.35 -16.98
CA TYR A 599 25.63 3.28 -16.74
C TYR A 599 24.25 2.66 -17.04
N LYS A 600 24.13 1.89 -18.12
CA LYS A 600 22.91 1.17 -18.48
C LYS A 600 22.45 0.21 -17.37
N ASP A 601 23.33 -0.63 -16.86
CA ASP A 601 22.99 -1.62 -15.84
C ASP A 601 22.77 -0.95 -14.48
N HIS A 602 23.51 0.13 -14.20
CA HIS A 602 23.31 0.95 -13.03
C HIS A 602 21.92 1.62 -13.03
N GLY A 603 21.48 2.18 -14.15
CA GLY A 603 20.13 2.75 -14.26
C GLY A 603 19.02 1.71 -14.19
N LEU A 604 19.24 0.49 -14.67
CA LEU A 604 18.31 -0.63 -14.47
C LEU A 604 18.22 -1.01 -12.99
N LEU A 605 19.36 -1.07 -12.30
CA LEU A 605 19.43 -1.28 -10.86
C LEU A 605 18.63 -0.21 -10.11
N LEU A 606 18.77 1.07 -10.47
CA LEU A 606 18.02 2.18 -9.87
C LEU A 606 16.50 2.00 -9.99
N CYS A 607 16.01 1.60 -11.15
CA CYS A 607 14.59 1.32 -11.38
C CYS A 607 14.07 0.21 -10.44
N GLU A 608 14.77 -0.91 -10.36
CA GLU A 608 14.37 -2.04 -9.51
C GLU A 608 14.51 -1.72 -8.02
N VAL A 609 15.56 -1.00 -7.63
CA VAL A 609 15.77 -0.55 -6.24
C VAL A 609 14.67 0.42 -5.80
N HIS A 610 14.23 1.32 -6.68
CA HIS A 610 13.09 2.19 -6.40
C HIS A 610 11.81 1.39 -6.15
N LEU A 611 11.52 0.40 -7.01
CA LEU A 611 10.40 -0.53 -6.84
C LEU A 611 10.50 -1.32 -5.54
N LEU A 612 11.70 -1.81 -5.21
CA LEU A 612 11.98 -2.56 -3.98
C LEU A 612 11.68 -1.68 -2.75
N ARG A 613 12.17 -0.44 -2.74
CA ARG A 613 11.93 0.53 -1.66
C ARG A 613 10.45 0.85 -1.50
N GLN A 614 9.72 1.05 -2.60
CA GLN A 614 8.29 1.32 -2.57
C GLN A 614 7.50 0.13 -2.00
N ALA A 615 7.79 -1.08 -2.47
CA ALA A 615 7.15 -2.31 -1.98
C ALA A 615 7.49 -2.57 -0.50
N ALA A 616 8.75 -2.37 -0.11
CA ALA A 616 9.24 -2.59 1.26
C ALA A 616 8.58 -1.64 2.26
N SER A 617 8.31 -0.39 1.88
CA SER A 617 7.67 0.61 2.76
C SER A 617 6.27 0.21 3.26
N GLY A 618 5.58 -0.66 2.52
CA GLY A 618 4.25 -1.18 2.89
C GLY A 618 4.30 -2.48 3.71
N ILE A 619 5.46 -3.13 3.83
CA ILE A 619 5.63 -4.45 4.46
C ILE A 619 6.50 -4.37 5.71
N LEU A 620 7.63 -3.65 5.65
CA LEU A 620 8.59 -3.58 6.74
C LEU A 620 8.11 -2.61 7.85
N PRO A 621 8.27 -2.99 9.13
CA PRO A 621 8.08 -2.05 10.24
C PRO A 621 9.05 -0.86 10.14
N ARG A 622 8.64 0.32 10.61
CA ARG A 622 9.38 1.59 10.44
C ARG A 622 10.87 1.54 10.83
N ARG A 623 11.21 0.87 11.94
CA ARG A 623 12.61 0.77 12.40
C ARG A 623 13.46 -0.08 11.45
N ILE A 624 12.98 -1.26 11.10
CA ILE A 624 13.65 -2.19 10.18
C ILE A 624 13.73 -1.59 8.77
N PHE A 625 12.72 -0.82 8.38
CA PHE A 625 12.73 -0.08 7.13
C PHE A 625 13.85 0.96 7.09
N HIS A 626 14.18 1.63 8.21
CA HIS A 626 15.31 2.57 8.24
C HIS A 626 16.64 1.86 7.99
N ASP A 627 16.91 0.77 8.71
CA ASP A 627 18.12 -0.04 8.52
C ASP A 627 18.20 -0.57 7.07
N PHE A 628 17.04 -0.94 6.49
CA PHE A 628 16.95 -1.35 5.10
C PHE A 628 17.28 -0.23 4.11
N LEU A 629 17.00 1.03 4.43
CA LEU A 629 17.38 2.15 3.56
C LEU A 629 18.89 2.35 3.50
N GLU A 630 19.60 2.16 4.60
CA GLU A 630 21.07 2.24 4.63
C GLU A 630 21.70 1.18 3.70
N GLU A 631 21.17 -0.04 3.74
CA GLU A 631 21.56 -1.13 2.84
C GLU A 631 21.27 -0.81 1.37
N ILE A 632 20.13 -0.17 1.10
CA ILE A 632 19.74 0.25 -0.25
C ILE A 632 20.63 1.38 -0.76
N ASP A 633 21.02 2.32 0.10
CA ASP A 633 21.93 3.40 -0.27
C ASP A 633 23.32 2.85 -0.60
N GLU A 634 23.81 1.85 0.14
CA GLU A 634 25.06 1.14 -0.20
C GLU A 634 24.95 0.36 -1.52
N LEU A 635 23.78 -0.20 -1.83
CA LEU A 635 23.53 -0.90 -3.09
C LEU A 635 23.53 0.04 -4.30
N VAL A 636 22.97 1.24 -4.16
CA VAL A 636 22.86 2.21 -5.26
C VAL A 636 24.19 2.90 -5.53
N ASP A 637 25.05 3.03 -4.53
CA ASP A 637 26.29 3.77 -4.66
C ASP A 637 27.31 3.03 -5.55
N VAL A 638 27.48 3.51 -6.79
CA VAL A 638 28.34 2.91 -7.86
C VAL A 638 29.80 2.74 -7.41
N ARG A 639 30.21 3.65 -6.53
CA ARG A 639 31.57 3.90 -6.04
C ARG A 639 32.13 2.73 -5.22
N PHE A 640 31.25 1.89 -4.69
CA PHE A 640 31.64 0.71 -3.91
C PHE A 640 32.09 -0.47 -4.77
N GLY A 641 31.86 -0.42 -6.08
CA GLY A 641 32.22 -1.46 -7.03
C GLY A 641 31.24 -2.63 -7.06
N LEU A 642 31.25 -3.36 -8.19
CA LEU A 642 30.29 -4.42 -8.49
C LEU A 642 30.31 -5.57 -7.47
N GLU A 643 31.48 -5.94 -6.96
CA GLU A 643 31.62 -7.05 -6.00
C GLU A 643 30.97 -6.73 -4.66
N ARG A 644 31.16 -5.50 -4.17
CA ARG A 644 30.56 -5.04 -2.92
C ARG A 644 29.04 -4.95 -3.03
N GLN A 645 28.52 -4.46 -4.15
CA GLN A 645 27.08 -4.41 -4.40
C GLN A 645 26.44 -5.82 -4.42
N LYS A 646 27.10 -6.83 -5.00
CA LYS A 646 26.66 -8.23 -4.92
C LYS A 646 26.59 -8.74 -3.48
N ASN A 647 27.58 -8.40 -2.65
CA ASN A 647 27.60 -8.77 -1.24
C ASN A 647 26.47 -8.11 -0.45
N VAL A 648 26.15 -6.85 -0.74
CA VAL A 648 25.02 -6.12 -0.14
C VAL A 648 23.70 -6.82 -0.46
N VAL A 649 23.46 -7.23 -1.72
CA VAL A 649 22.24 -7.97 -2.08
C VAL A 649 22.11 -9.29 -1.32
N ASN A 650 23.22 -10.02 -1.15
CA ASN A 650 23.24 -11.24 -0.35
C ASN A 650 22.92 -10.96 1.13
N ARG A 651 23.47 -9.87 1.69
CA ARG A 651 23.18 -9.41 3.06
C ARG A 651 21.71 -9.06 3.23
N ILE A 652 21.12 -8.30 2.29
CA ILE A 652 19.69 -7.97 2.28
C ILE A 652 18.83 -9.25 2.23
N ARG A 653 19.16 -10.19 1.34
CA ARG A 653 18.42 -11.44 1.20
C ARG A 653 18.41 -12.25 2.50
N TRP A 654 19.54 -12.30 3.20
CA TRP A 654 19.67 -13.03 4.46
C TRP A 654 19.00 -12.29 5.63
N ALA A 655 19.34 -11.02 5.86
CA ALA A 655 18.91 -10.23 7.00
C ALA A 655 17.40 -9.98 7.00
N TYR A 656 16.79 -9.79 5.83
CA TYR A 656 15.36 -9.48 5.69
C TYR A 656 14.50 -10.67 5.25
N SER A 657 15.07 -11.87 5.18
CA SER A 657 14.39 -13.11 4.75
C SER A 657 13.04 -13.32 5.44
N LYS A 658 12.96 -13.09 6.76
CA LYS A 658 11.73 -13.24 7.57
C LYS A 658 10.53 -12.44 7.05
N TRP A 659 10.76 -11.29 6.41
CA TRP A 659 9.67 -10.44 5.91
C TRP A 659 9.36 -10.71 4.43
N PHE A 660 10.26 -11.38 3.72
CA PHE A 660 10.12 -11.75 2.32
C PHE A 660 9.47 -13.14 2.11
N THR A 661 9.45 -13.99 3.14
CA THR A 661 8.74 -15.28 3.20
C THR A 661 7.41 -15.16 3.93
#